data_AF-A0AAE3YL89-F1
#
_entry.id   AF-A0AAE3YL89-F1
#
_cell.length_a   1.000
_cell.length_b   1.000
_cell.length_c   1.000
_cell.angle_alpha   90.00
_cell.angle_beta   90.00
_cell.angle_gamma   90.00
#
_symmetry.space_group_name_H-M   'P 1'
#
loop_
_entity.id
_entity.type
_entity.pdbx_description
1 polymer ?
#
loop_
_entity_poly.entity_id
_entity_poly.type
_entity_poly.pdbx_seq_one_letter_code
_entity_poly.pdbx_strand_id
1 'polypeptide(L)'
;MTLPGHLFPTAPRRGTASALNWVGEHLAVVGPDPGGAITSMASLLPAEPGVVTVVGQLAGPADWALITEVLPIAVPPGAAARLAVSGAGMSTAKGAPAADLAAQLQADVYAPNGQLLLVPGGGMFAVDEWRWFTADGQVRQGGRRHPRPAWEAEADMLVRHATPGIRAYAIPAGIWLFADVPGMPDPDLDDLVLAVPMDMERVTVVIGRPGTPPPGVDACLSVIEALDPSMVLAPYGGTATEALRIAEIIAERWDRPVEIATGLPTLDDEYRLVSVAVDPDGGSWWTPPVSRLRCVPGVPPAPAGRLDLLADLRPAGPDAYRVNERWVVEPTQFGLWVRPPFAGQHVSEVRRREWQPDRLVIAVGLPGLPLPDDVLPVLHALLNRLTDDVRARVEFVPEELNHLVEPDSEDRPELVLAAQRSTPPRWWRRDDRLFAVLLTVDGPTGMVRTDAGEVEPGQLGDIIATHRDPDPRPVLLVASAPVAPEVEQHLADQLQAVTIGRRADGWWASTPRRIGREDRPGVKLETGFPFSDDDLDAALTPPRAVPHRAPAHPADEEPLLSLAPSPPAAPARPPGARTVVVQRGPDWRRPFRLGGQPVTAWELALTVAERRPGWVGERDVIWLEAGEVAEPLLRLLANYLGAPVGARARLVPDASPAARASGWCAVRPRTPQP
;
A
#
# COMPACT_ATOMS: atom_id res chain seq x y z
N MET A 1 6.94 -1.85 -7.65
CA MET A 1 7.08 -1.47 -6.23
C MET A 1 8.53 -1.76 -5.86
N THR A 2 9.33 -0.73 -5.62
CA THR A 2 10.76 -0.85 -5.30
C THR A 2 10.87 -1.00 -3.79
N LEU A 3 11.52 -2.07 -3.30
CA LEU A 3 11.81 -2.21 -1.88
C LEU A 3 12.59 -0.98 -1.35
N PRO A 4 12.38 -0.56 -0.09
CA PRO A 4 13.32 0.30 0.60
C PRO A 4 14.59 -0.53 0.86
N GLY A 5 15.60 -0.40 0.00
CA GLY A 5 16.82 -1.17 0.18
C GLY A 5 17.82 -1.14 -0.98
N HIS A 6 17.46 -0.66 -2.17
CA HIS A 6 18.42 -0.59 -3.27
C HIS A 6 19.19 0.75 -3.29
N LEU A 7 20.35 0.75 -2.65
CA LEU A 7 21.44 1.69 -2.91
C LEU A 7 22.08 1.36 -4.27
N PHE A 8 21.71 2.09 -5.32
CA PHE A 8 22.48 2.08 -6.59
C PHE A 8 23.43 3.30 -6.66
N PRO A 9 24.62 3.15 -7.29
CA PRO A 9 25.65 4.17 -7.30
C PRO A 9 25.36 5.23 -8.37
N THR A 10 24.94 6.42 -7.96
CA THR A 10 25.01 7.61 -8.82
C THR A 10 26.38 8.28 -8.67
N ALA A 11 26.99 8.60 -9.81
CA ALA A 11 28.30 9.24 -9.99
C ALA A 11 28.60 10.41 -8.99
N PRO A 12 29.88 10.66 -8.66
CA PRO A 12 30.25 11.58 -7.59
C PRO A 12 29.92 13.03 -7.97
N ARG A 13 28.83 13.57 -7.41
CA ARG A 13 28.64 15.01 -7.32
C ARG A 13 29.49 15.53 -6.15
N ARG A 14 30.51 16.32 -6.49
CA ARG A 14 31.35 17.06 -5.53
C ARG A 14 30.47 18.01 -4.70
N GLY A 15 30.53 17.86 -3.38
CA GLY A 15 30.40 18.98 -2.43
C GLY A 15 29.09 19.13 -1.67
N THR A 16 28.83 18.25 -0.70
CA THR A 16 28.25 18.66 0.58
C THR A 16 29.28 18.32 1.65
N ALA A 17 29.80 19.34 2.34
CA ALA A 17 30.79 19.14 3.39
C ALA A 17 30.17 18.25 4.50
N SER A 18 30.81 17.13 4.83
CA SER A 18 30.44 16.33 5.98
C SER A 18 30.41 17.21 7.22
N ALA A 19 29.28 17.21 7.92
CA ALA A 19 29.12 17.85 9.22
C ALA A 19 28.70 16.79 10.24
N LEU A 20 29.09 16.98 11.50
CA LEU A 20 28.53 16.24 12.62
C LEU A 20 27.14 16.84 12.92
N ASN A 21 26.08 16.12 12.57
CA ASN A 21 24.71 16.58 12.71
C ASN A 21 24.04 15.93 13.93
N TRP A 22 23.63 16.73 14.90
CA TRP A 22 22.90 16.23 16.07
C TRP A 22 21.44 15.96 15.71
N VAL A 23 21.01 14.72 15.89
CA VAL A 23 19.63 14.27 15.65
C VAL A 23 18.83 14.26 16.95
N GLY A 24 19.52 14.19 18.09
CA GLY A 24 18.95 14.32 19.43
C GLY A 24 20.03 14.65 20.45
N GLU A 25 19.69 14.65 21.74
CA GLU A 25 20.62 15.01 22.83
C GLU A 25 21.79 14.02 22.98
N HIS A 26 21.60 12.77 22.56
CA HIS A 26 22.57 11.68 22.73
C HIS A 26 22.90 10.97 21.41
N LEU A 27 22.53 11.56 20.27
CA LEU A 27 22.72 10.96 18.95
C LEU A 27 23.22 11.99 17.93
N ALA A 28 24.35 11.67 17.30
CA ALA A 28 24.92 12.44 16.20
C ALA A 28 25.16 11.55 14.98
N VAL A 29 24.98 12.14 13.79
CA VAL A 29 25.23 11.51 12.49
C VAL A 29 26.42 12.19 11.83
N VAL A 30 27.34 11.41 11.26
CA VAL A 30 28.55 11.90 10.57
C VAL A 30 28.67 11.32 9.15
N GLY A 31 29.14 12.15 8.22
CA GLY A 31 29.34 11.77 6.82
C GLY A 31 28.12 12.07 5.93
N PRO A 32 28.17 11.71 4.64
CA PRO A 32 27.09 11.95 3.69
C PRO A 32 25.86 11.09 4.00
N ASP A 33 24.71 11.73 4.18
CA ASP A 33 23.39 11.07 4.29
C ASP A 33 22.36 11.76 3.36
N PRO A 34 22.57 11.72 2.03
CA PRO A 34 21.77 12.50 1.08
C PRO A 34 20.29 12.11 1.04
N GLY A 35 19.95 10.90 1.51
CA GLY A 35 18.59 10.38 1.59
C GLY A 35 17.99 10.36 3.01
N GLY A 36 18.74 10.75 4.04
CA GLY A 36 18.28 10.67 5.43
C GLY A 36 18.16 9.24 5.97
N ALA A 37 18.68 8.23 5.27
CA ALA A 37 18.50 6.82 5.62
C ALA A 37 19.28 6.47 6.89
N ILE A 38 20.53 6.96 7.01
CA ILE A 38 21.34 6.74 8.21
C ILE A 38 20.68 7.44 9.40
N THR A 39 20.20 8.66 9.21
CA THR A 39 19.47 9.43 10.22
C THR A 39 18.19 8.70 10.68
N SER A 40 17.43 8.14 9.75
CA SER A 40 16.19 7.42 10.04
C SER A 40 16.43 6.09 10.74
N MET A 41 17.51 5.37 10.43
CA MET A 41 17.88 4.17 11.16
C MET A 41 18.45 4.49 12.54
N ALA A 42 19.26 5.54 12.63
CA ALA A 42 19.89 5.96 13.87
C ALA A 42 18.86 6.42 14.92
N SER A 43 17.75 7.03 14.51
CA SER A 43 16.67 7.44 15.41
C SER A 43 15.91 6.27 16.07
N LEU A 44 16.06 5.05 15.52
CA LEU A 44 15.52 3.82 16.12
C LEU A 44 16.45 3.19 17.16
N LEU A 45 17.68 3.69 17.30
CA LEU A 45 18.63 3.17 18.28
C LEU A 45 18.16 3.50 19.71
N PRO A 46 18.28 2.56 20.65
CA PRO A 46 17.92 2.83 22.05
C PRO A 46 18.85 3.90 22.62
N ALA A 47 18.27 4.94 23.21
CA ALA A 47 19.02 5.97 23.93
C ALA A 47 19.51 5.41 25.28
N GLU A 48 20.79 5.59 25.57
CA GLU A 48 21.39 5.20 26.83
C GLU A 48 21.83 6.45 27.61
N PRO A 49 21.33 6.66 28.84
CA PRO A 49 21.73 7.81 29.64
C PRO A 49 23.24 7.86 29.85
N GLY A 50 23.86 9.01 29.58
CA GLY A 50 25.30 9.21 29.73
C GLY A 50 26.16 8.59 28.62
N VAL A 51 25.55 8.12 27.53
CA VAL A 51 26.25 7.62 26.34
C VAL A 51 25.87 8.47 25.12
N VAL A 52 26.86 9.04 24.44
CA VAL A 52 26.65 9.69 23.14
C VAL A 52 26.93 8.71 22.02
N THR A 53 25.93 8.44 21.17
CA THR A 53 26.08 7.57 20.01
C THR A 53 26.37 8.39 18.75
N VAL A 54 27.41 8.02 18.02
CA VAL A 54 27.81 8.62 16.74
C VAL A 54 27.68 7.56 15.66
N VAL A 55 26.77 7.75 14.72
CA VAL A 55 26.50 6.83 13.61
C VAL A 55 26.92 7.48 12.30
N GLY A 56 27.53 6.74 11.39
CA GLY A 56 27.87 7.34 10.10
C GLY A 56 28.66 6.47 9.15
N GLN A 57 28.66 6.87 7.88
CA GLN A 57 29.52 6.33 6.84
C GLN A 57 30.57 7.39 6.49
N LEU A 58 31.84 7.11 6.78
CA LEU A 58 32.92 8.06 6.51
C LEU A 58 33.36 7.96 5.05
N ALA A 59 33.39 9.10 4.37
CA ALA A 59 33.86 9.26 3.00
C ALA A 59 35.37 9.55 2.92
N GLY A 60 36.01 9.98 4.01
CA GLY A 60 37.46 10.18 4.04
C GLY A 60 38.04 10.72 5.35
N PRO A 61 39.34 11.10 5.35
CA PRO A 61 40.06 11.55 6.55
C PRO A 61 39.48 12.83 7.20
N ALA A 62 38.80 13.67 6.44
CA ALA A 62 38.16 14.88 6.96
C ALA A 62 37.03 14.55 7.94
N ASP A 63 36.28 13.47 7.69
CA ASP A 63 35.18 13.04 8.56
C ASP A 63 35.73 12.48 9.87
N TRP A 64 36.87 11.79 9.80
CA TRP A 64 37.60 11.35 10.98
C TRP A 64 38.09 12.53 11.83
N ALA A 65 38.65 13.56 11.20
CA ALA A 65 39.08 14.77 11.91
C ALA A 65 37.91 15.43 12.64
N LEU A 66 36.72 15.50 12.03
CA LEU A 66 35.52 16.03 12.69
C LEU A 66 35.14 15.22 13.94
N ILE A 67 35.18 13.88 13.86
CA ILE A 67 34.89 13.03 15.02
C ILE A 67 35.93 13.28 16.12
N THR A 68 37.21 13.30 15.79
CA THR A 68 38.27 13.45 16.80
C THR A 68 38.40 14.85 17.36
N GLU A 69 38.08 15.90 16.60
CA GLU A 69 38.27 17.29 17.05
C GLU A 69 36.99 17.90 17.64
N VAL A 70 35.82 17.58 17.07
CA VAL A 70 34.55 18.23 17.45
C VAL A 70 33.81 17.45 18.52
N LEU A 71 33.83 16.12 18.47
CA LEU A 71 33.10 15.29 19.43
C LEU A 71 33.56 15.52 20.88
N PRO A 72 34.87 15.65 21.19
CA PRO A 72 35.31 15.92 22.57
C PRO A 72 34.84 17.25 23.14
N ILE A 73 34.50 18.21 22.28
CA ILE A 73 33.96 19.52 22.69
C ILE A 73 32.45 19.41 22.96
N ALA A 74 31.76 18.56 22.21
CA ALA A 74 30.31 18.47 22.21
C ALA A 74 29.75 17.40 23.17
N VAL A 75 30.56 16.42 23.57
CA VAL A 75 30.17 15.39 24.54
C VAL A 75 30.41 15.91 25.98
N PRO A 76 29.43 15.79 26.90
CA PRO A 76 29.62 16.17 28.30
C PRO A 76 30.83 15.44 28.92
N PRO A 77 31.67 16.11 29.74
CA PRO A 77 32.79 15.46 30.41
C PRO A 77 32.37 14.24 31.21
N GLY A 78 33.04 13.10 31.00
CA GLY A 78 32.76 11.83 31.68
C GLY A 78 31.62 11.01 31.08
N ALA A 79 30.94 11.48 30.03
CA ALA A 79 30.01 10.67 29.26
C ALA A 79 30.78 9.70 28.35
N ALA A 80 30.34 8.44 28.29
CA ALA A 80 30.89 7.46 27.37
C ALA A 80 30.45 7.76 25.93
N ALA A 81 31.21 7.29 24.93
CA ALA A 81 30.83 7.43 23.53
C ALA A 81 30.70 6.08 22.84
N ARG A 82 29.69 5.94 21.99
CA ARG A 82 29.55 4.81 21.07
C ARG A 82 29.81 5.29 19.66
N LEU A 83 30.94 4.90 19.11
CA LEU A 83 31.35 5.24 17.75
C LEU A 83 30.90 4.13 16.81
N ALA A 84 29.63 4.18 16.40
CA ALA A 84 28.98 3.27 15.46
C ALA A 84 29.37 3.61 14.00
N VAL A 85 30.66 3.42 13.70
CA VAL A 85 31.27 3.70 12.40
C VAL A 85 32.21 2.55 12.04
N SER A 86 32.08 2.00 10.82
CA SER A 86 32.93 0.89 10.35
C SER A 86 34.42 1.18 10.53
N GLY A 87 35.14 0.22 11.12
CA GLY A 87 36.59 0.26 11.32
C GLY A 87 37.07 1.12 12.49
N ALA A 88 36.18 1.76 13.26
CA ALA A 88 36.56 2.67 14.34
C ALA A 88 37.39 2.01 15.46
N GLY A 89 37.19 0.71 15.71
CA GLY A 89 37.95 -0.10 16.65
C GLY A 89 39.08 -0.93 16.02
N MET A 90 39.35 -0.75 14.72
CA MET A 90 40.39 -1.49 14.01
C MET A 90 41.76 -0.89 14.27
N SER A 91 42.70 -1.70 14.74
CA SER A 91 44.08 -1.28 14.98
C SER A 91 44.82 -1.02 13.67
N THR A 92 45.29 0.20 13.47
CA THR A 92 46.16 0.57 12.33
C THR A 92 47.60 0.82 12.80
N ALA A 93 48.52 1.12 11.88
CA ALA A 93 49.87 1.55 12.21
C ALA A 93 49.92 2.82 13.10
N LYS A 94 48.83 3.60 13.13
CA LYS A 94 48.68 4.80 13.98
C LYS A 94 47.89 4.53 15.27
N GLY A 95 47.45 3.29 15.52
CA GLY A 95 46.49 2.96 16.58
C GLY A 95 45.05 2.85 16.05
N ALA A 96 44.11 2.58 16.95
CA ALA A 96 42.68 2.55 16.63
C ALA A 96 42.07 3.94 16.91
N PRO A 97 41.28 4.53 16.00
CA PRO A 97 40.68 5.86 16.21
C PRO A 97 39.87 5.98 17.51
N ALA A 98 39.17 4.92 17.90
CA ALA A 98 38.44 4.87 19.16
C ALA A 98 39.33 4.94 20.41
N ALA A 99 40.58 4.43 20.34
CA ALA A 99 41.54 4.53 21.43
C ALA A 99 42.00 5.97 21.65
N ASP A 100 42.29 6.69 20.57
CA ASP A 100 42.67 8.11 20.63
C ASP A 100 41.52 8.95 21.18
N LEU A 101 40.29 8.66 20.74
CA LEU A 101 39.09 9.34 21.22
C LEU A 101 38.82 9.05 22.71
N ALA A 102 39.01 7.82 23.18
CA ALA A 102 38.85 7.46 24.59
C ALA A 102 39.83 8.23 25.49
N ALA A 103 41.08 8.35 25.05
CA ALA A 103 42.09 9.15 25.74
C ALA A 103 41.73 10.64 25.78
N GLN A 104 41.15 11.18 24.69
CA GLN A 104 40.76 12.60 24.65
C GLN A 104 39.51 12.90 25.49
N LEU A 105 38.51 12.01 25.45
CA LEU A 105 37.28 12.15 26.24
C LEU A 105 37.49 11.86 27.73
N GLN A 106 38.58 11.17 28.08
CA GLN A 106 38.80 10.61 29.42
C GLN A 106 37.60 9.73 29.86
N ALA A 107 37.04 8.99 28.90
CA ALA A 107 35.86 8.15 29.07
C ALA A 107 35.92 6.93 28.15
N ASP A 108 35.06 5.96 28.40
CA ASP A 108 35.01 4.73 27.61
C ASP A 108 34.42 5.01 26.21
N VAL A 109 35.06 4.44 25.18
CA VAL A 109 34.59 4.49 23.80
C VAL A 109 34.33 3.08 23.29
N TYR A 110 33.12 2.86 22.79
CA TYR A 110 32.70 1.60 22.20
C TYR A 110 32.68 1.68 20.68
N ALA A 111 33.39 0.79 20.00
CA ALA A 111 33.57 0.87 18.54
C ALA A 111 33.70 -0.50 17.86
N PRO A 112 33.19 -0.67 16.62
CA PRO A 112 33.31 -1.91 15.87
C PRO A 112 34.75 -2.10 15.33
N ASN A 113 35.27 -3.30 15.50
CA ASN A 113 36.42 -3.80 14.77
C ASN A 113 35.91 -4.37 13.44
N GLY A 114 36.33 -3.76 12.32
CA GLY A 114 35.86 -4.14 10.98
C GLY A 114 34.55 -3.48 10.57
N GLN A 115 33.82 -4.11 9.65
CA GLN A 115 32.60 -3.55 9.08
C GLN A 115 31.45 -3.54 10.11
N LEU A 116 30.70 -2.45 10.14
CA LEU A 116 29.47 -2.31 10.91
C LEU A 116 28.25 -2.40 9.98
N LEU A 117 27.27 -3.18 10.39
CA LEU A 117 25.94 -3.25 9.78
C LEU A 117 24.92 -2.62 10.72
N LEU A 118 24.11 -1.71 10.19
CA LEU A 118 22.91 -1.23 10.86
C LEU A 118 21.76 -2.17 10.50
N VAL A 119 21.03 -2.64 11.51
CA VAL A 119 20.02 -3.69 11.36
C VAL A 119 18.64 -3.05 11.54
N PRO A 120 17.64 -3.40 10.71
CA PRO A 120 16.26 -2.96 10.92
C PRO A 120 15.80 -3.23 12.37
N GLY A 121 15.09 -2.26 12.95
CA GLY A 121 14.62 -2.35 14.34
C GLY A 121 15.60 -1.81 15.39
N GLY A 122 16.68 -1.14 14.98
CA GLY A 122 17.60 -0.43 15.90
C GLY A 122 18.73 -1.29 16.46
N GLY A 123 19.01 -2.44 15.83
CA GLY A 123 20.17 -3.28 16.14
C GLY A 123 21.42 -2.85 15.36
N MET A 124 22.59 -3.23 15.87
CA MET A 124 23.87 -3.03 15.20
C MET A 124 24.73 -4.30 15.30
N PHE A 125 25.42 -4.63 14.21
CA PHE A 125 26.25 -5.83 14.13
C PHE A 125 27.65 -5.51 13.59
N ALA A 126 28.67 -5.82 14.37
CA ALA A 126 30.06 -5.75 13.95
C ALA A 126 30.50 -7.11 13.42
N VAL A 127 30.95 -7.14 12.16
CA VAL A 127 31.28 -8.39 11.45
C VAL A 127 32.40 -9.18 12.15
N ASP A 128 33.38 -8.51 12.78
CA ASP A 128 34.39 -9.20 13.57
C ASP A 128 34.02 -9.22 15.06
N GLU A 129 33.93 -8.04 15.66
CA GLU A 129 33.54 -7.81 17.05
C GLU A 129 33.45 -6.32 17.33
N TRP A 130 32.83 -5.95 18.43
CA TRP A 130 32.97 -4.66 19.06
C TRP A 130 34.10 -4.67 20.09
N ARG A 131 34.66 -3.49 20.36
CA ARG A 131 35.73 -3.28 21.34
C ARG A 131 35.44 -2.07 22.22
N TRP A 132 35.74 -2.21 23.50
CA TRP A 132 35.67 -1.16 24.51
C TRP A 132 37.07 -0.63 24.70
N PHE A 133 37.26 0.65 24.42
CA PHE A 133 38.48 1.38 24.66
C PHE A 133 38.28 2.25 25.88
N THR A 134 39.12 2.06 26.88
CA THR A 134 39.06 2.77 28.16
C THR A 134 40.07 3.92 28.16
N ALA A 135 39.85 4.93 29.00
CA ALA A 135 40.72 6.10 29.07
C ALA A 135 42.16 5.79 29.50
N ASP A 136 42.39 4.66 30.19
CA ASP A 136 43.73 4.19 30.60
C ASP A 136 44.44 3.35 29.52
N GLY A 137 43.81 3.21 28.34
CA GLY A 137 44.37 2.50 27.18
C GLY A 137 44.10 1.00 27.17
N GLN A 138 43.29 0.44 28.09
CA GLN A 138 42.89 -0.96 28.00
C GLN A 138 41.84 -1.17 26.91
N VAL A 139 41.91 -2.34 26.26
CA VAL A 139 40.95 -2.77 25.24
C VAL A 139 40.25 -4.03 25.71
N ARG A 140 38.91 -4.01 25.79
CA ARG A 140 38.09 -5.18 26.14
C ARG A 140 37.21 -5.57 24.95
N GLN A 141 36.98 -6.88 24.78
CA GLN A 141 36.08 -7.38 23.74
C GLN A 141 34.62 -7.22 24.15
N GLY A 142 33.78 -6.76 23.22
CA GLY A 142 32.37 -6.38 23.45
C GLY A 142 31.33 -7.34 22.86
N GLY A 143 31.75 -8.36 22.10
CA GLY A 143 30.83 -9.21 21.36
C GLY A 143 30.53 -8.68 19.95
N ARG A 144 29.62 -9.28 19.19
CA ARG A 144 29.30 -8.90 17.80
C ARG A 144 28.07 -7.99 17.70
N ARG A 145 27.13 -8.08 18.65
CA ARG A 145 25.84 -7.38 18.56
C ARG A 145 25.76 -6.23 19.55
N HIS A 146 25.05 -5.18 19.17
CA HIS A 146 24.69 -4.08 20.05
C HIS A 146 23.23 -3.63 19.81
N PRO A 147 22.40 -3.49 20.86
CA PRO A 147 22.65 -3.95 22.23
C PRO A 147 22.92 -5.45 22.27
N ARG A 148 23.69 -5.91 23.25
CA ARG A 148 24.11 -7.31 23.35
C ARG A 148 22.95 -8.18 23.85
N PRO A 149 22.42 -9.14 23.07
CA PRO A 149 21.39 -10.04 23.55
C PRO A 149 21.97 -11.11 24.49
N ALA A 150 21.13 -11.65 25.38
CA ALA A 150 21.56 -12.63 26.38
C ALA A 150 22.08 -13.93 25.74
N TRP A 151 21.53 -14.31 24.58
CA TRP A 151 21.87 -15.53 23.85
C TRP A 151 23.17 -15.44 23.03
N GLU A 152 23.79 -14.26 22.89
CA GLU A 152 24.93 -14.05 21.98
C GLU A 152 26.10 -14.99 22.25
N ALA A 153 26.48 -15.17 23.52
CA ALA A 153 27.69 -15.91 23.87
C ALA A 153 27.59 -17.39 23.47
N GLU A 154 26.40 -17.97 23.60
CA GLU A 154 26.09 -19.33 23.23
C GLU A 154 26.03 -19.49 21.71
N ALA A 155 25.34 -18.58 21.02
CA ALA A 155 25.25 -18.60 19.55
C ALA A 155 26.63 -18.51 18.88
N ASP A 156 27.48 -17.59 19.34
CA ASP A 156 28.84 -17.43 18.81
C ASP A 156 29.75 -18.62 19.16
N MET A 157 29.49 -19.33 20.26
CA MET A 157 30.19 -20.58 20.58
C MET A 157 29.86 -21.66 19.54
N LEU A 158 28.59 -21.81 19.19
CA LEU A 158 28.13 -22.84 18.26
C LEU A 158 28.62 -22.60 16.83
N VAL A 159 28.66 -21.32 16.40
CA VAL A 159 29.26 -20.95 15.10
C VAL A 159 30.71 -21.44 14.98
N ARG A 160 31.49 -21.37 16.06
CA ARG A 160 32.89 -21.84 16.08
C ARG A 160 33.05 -23.36 16.04
N HIS A 161 32.01 -24.11 16.40
CA HIS A 161 32.05 -25.57 16.55
C HIS A 161 31.03 -26.27 15.63
N ALA A 162 30.75 -25.68 14.47
CA ALA A 162 29.84 -26.26 13.49
C ALA A 162 30.22 -27.70 13.13
N THR A 163 29.21 -28.56 12.99
CA THR A 163 29.38 -29.97 12.65
C THR A 163 29.86 -30.11 11.19
N PRO A 164 30.68 -31.11 10.84
CA PRO A 164 31.07 -31.34 9.44
C PRO A 164 29.86 -31.46 8.50
N GLY A 165 29.96 -30.85 7.31
CA GLY A 165 28.91 -30.88 6.29
C GLY A 165 27.94 -29.69 6.34
N ILE A 166 28.03 -28.83 7.36
CA ILE A 166 27.33 -27.55 7.40
C ILE A 166 28.33 -26.42 7.67
N ARG A 167 28.03 -25.23 7.14
CA ARG A 167 28.68 -23.99 7.55
C ARG A 167 27.75 -23.24 8.48
N ALA A 168 28.31 -22.70 9.56
CA ALA A 168 27.61 -21.81 10.47
C ALA A 168 28.24 -20.42 10.42
N TYR A 169 27.40 -19.39 10.35
CA TYR A 169 27.80 -17.99 10.39
C TYR A 169 27.04 -17.25 11.47
N ALA A 170 27.73 -16.34 12.16
CA ALA A 170 27.06 -15.39 13.03
C ALA A 170 26.39 -14.32 12.16
N ILE A 171 25.09 -14.11 12.37
CA ILE A 171 24.29 -13.05 11.74
C ILE A 171 23.72 -12.15 12.85
N PRO A 172 23.21 -10.95 12.52
CA PRO A 172 22.69 -10.05 13.54
C PRO A 172 21.64 -10.66 14.46
N ALA A 173 20.65 -11.35 13.90
CA ALA A 173 19.57 -11.98 14.66
C ALA A 173 19.91 -13.34 15.29
N GLY A 174 21.10 -13.91 15.03
CA GLY A 174 21.47 -15.22 15.54
C GLY A 174 22.48 -15.98 14.68
N ILE A 175 22.11 -17.17 14.23
CA ILE A 175 22.98 -18.10 13.52
C ILE A 175 22.39 -18.40 12.14
N TRP A 176 23.24 -18.50 11.13
CA TRP A 176 22.88 -18.96 9.81
C TRP A 176 23.59 -20.28 9.49
N LEU A 177 22.80 -21.30 9.15
CA LEU A 177 23.23 -22.66 8.84
C LEU A 177 22.93 -22.98 7.39
N PHE A 178 23.92 -23.41 6.62
CA PHE A 178 23.72 -23.87 5.24
C PHE A 178 24.71 -24.95 4.85
N ALA A 179 24.44 -25.65 3.75
CA ALA A 179 25.26 -26.77 3.31
C ALA A 179 26.70 -26.33 2.99
N ASP A 180 27.68 -27.13 3.43
CA ASP A 180 29.07 -26.92 3.06
C ASP A 180 29.34 -27.49 1.65
N VAL A 181 29.30 -26.61 0.65
CA VAL A 181 29.51 -26.98 -0.76
C VAL A 181 30.90 -26.52 -1.21
N PRO A 182 31.79 -27.46 -1.61
CA PRO A 182 33.13 -27.13 -2.07
C PRO A 182 33.14 -26.13 -3.24
N GLY A 183 33.99 -25.11 -3.15
CA GLY A 183 34.17 -24.11 -4.21
C GLY A 183 33.10 -23.01 -4.25
N MET A 184 32.13 -23.04 -3.34
CA MET A 184 31.12 -21.99 -3.22
C MET A 184 31.68 -20.79 -2.44
N PRO A 185 31.48 -19.54 -2.92
CA PRO A 185 32.03 -18.36 -2.27
C PRO A 185 31.46 -18.16 -0.86
N ASP A 186 32.26 -17.53 -0.01
CA ASP A 186 31.79 -17.06 1.29
C ASP A 186 30.61 -16.08 1.10
N PRO A 187 29.71 -15.99 2.08
CA PRO A 187 28.64 -15.01 2.03
C PRO A 187 29.16 -13.58 1.95
N ASP A 188 28.46 -12.77 1.15
CA ASP A 188 28.72 -11.34 1.05
C ASP A 188 27.94 -10.58 2.14
N LEU A 189 28.36 -9.36 2.44
CA LEU A 189 27.78 -8.50 3.48
C LEU A 189 26.48 -7.82 3.05
N ASP A 190 26.03 -8.03 1.81
CA ASP A 190 24.75 -7.61 1.26
C ASP A 190 23.67 -8.72 1.27
N ASP A 191 24.00 -9.91 1.78
CA ASP A 191 23.05 -11.03 1.86
C ASP A 191 21.85 -10.66 2.75
N LEU A 192 20.63 -10.95 2.29
CA LEU A 192 19.37 -10.60 2.96
C LEU A 192 19.28 -11.16 4.39
N VAL A 193 19.97 -12.27 4.68
CA VAL A 193 20.02 -12.84 6.02
C VAL A 193 20.63 -11.89 7.06
N LEU A 194 21.46 -10.93 6.62
CA LEU A 194 22.05 -9.91 7.49
C LEU A 194 21.10 -8.75 7.79
N ALA A 195 19.94 -8.68 7.12
CA ALA A 195 18.89 -7.69 7.41
C ALA A 195 17.84 -8.20 8.41
N VAL A 196 17.93 -9.47 8.85
CA VAL A 196 16.97 -10.04 9.81
C VAL A 196 17.05 -9.27 11.13
N PRO A 197 15.93 -8.72 11.63
CA PRO A 197 15.92 -7.91 12.83
C PRO A 197 16.26 -8.75 14.07
N MET A 198 17.05 -8.16 14.97
CA MET A 198 17.48 -8.82 16.20
C MET A 198 16.36 -8.85 17.24
N ASP A 199 16.07 -10.03 17.80
CA ASP A 199 15.21 -10.21 18.97
C ASP A 199 16.09 -10.39 20.22
N MET A 200 15.89 -9.57 21.24
CA MET A 200 16.73 -9.56 22.45
C MET A 200 16.53 -10.80 23.32
N GLU A 201 15.38 -11.46 23.20
CA GLU A 201 14.96 -12.59 24.03
C GLU A 201 15.05 -13.93 23.30
N ARG A 202 15.10 -13.90 21.95
CA ARG A 202 15.09 -15.10 21.12
C ARG A 202 16.17 -15.08 20.06
N VAL A 203 16.90 -16.18 19.94
CA VAL A 203 17.85 -16.37 18.84
C VAL A 203 17.10 -16.81 17.57
N THR A 204 17.42 -16.21 16.42
CA THR A 204 16.93 -16.68 15.12
C THR A 204 17.95 -17.62 14.50
N VAL A 205 17.52 -18.83 14.13
CA VAL A 205 18.32 -19.80 13.40
C VAL A 205 17.82 -19.86 11.97
N VAL A 206 18.61 -19.29 11.06
CA VAL A 206 18.31 -19.30 9.63
C VAL A 206 18.86 -20.57 8.99
N ILE A 207 18.05 -21.28 8.21
CA ILE A 207 18.38 -22.57 7.61
C ILE A 207 18.37 -22.41 6.09
N GLY A 208 19.46 -22.77 5.42
CA GLY A 208 19.59 -22.74 3.97
C GLY A 208 20.20 -21.44 3.41
N ARG A 209 20.58 -21.48 2.13
CA ARG A 209 21.07 -20.32 1.37
C ARG A 209 20.61 -20.48 -0.08
N PRO A 210 20.10 -19.43 -0.74
CA PRO A 210 19.76 -19.48 -2.15
C PRO A 210 20.94 -19.94 -3.00
N GLY A 211 20.66 -20.76 -4.01
CA GLY A 211 21.65 -21.37 -4.88
C GLY A 211 22.42 -22.53 -4.26
N THR A 212 22.11 -22.95 -3.03
CA THR A 212 22.71 -24.11 -2.37
C THR A 212 21.67 -25.20 -2.10
N PRO A 213 22.05 -26.49 -2.07
CA PRO A 213 21.15 -27.55 -1.63
C PRO A 213 20.78 -27.37 -0.14
N PRO A 214 19.60 -27.86 0.29
CA PRO A 214 19.22 -27.84 1.70
C PRO A 214 20.27 -28.53 2.59
N PRO A 215 20.59 -27.96 3.77
CA PRO A 215 21.50 -28.62 4.71
C PRO A 215 20.89 -29.90 5.28
N GLY A 216 21.72 -30.85 5.68
CA GLY A 216 21.27 -32.10 6.29
C GLY A 216 20.54 -31.85 7.62
N VAL A 217 19.34 -32.41 7.78
CA VAL A 217 18.49 -32.26 8.97
C VAL A 217 19.24 -32.65 10.26
N ASP A 218 19.93 -33.80 10.28
CA ASP A 218 20.64 -34.28 11.47
C ASP A 218 21.80 -33.35 11.88
N ALA A 219 22.49 -32.76 10.90
CA ALA A 219 23.59 -31.84 11.17
C ALA A 219 23.08 -30.46 11.65
N CYS A 220 21.90 -30.03 11.20
CA CYS A 220 21.24 -28.85 11.76
C CYS A 220 20.80 -29.12 13.20
N LEU A 221 20.18 -30.28 13.46
CA LEU A 221 19.74 -30.68 14.79
C LEU A 221 20.89 -30.72 15.80
N SER A 222 22.08 -31.23 15.43
CA SER A 222 23.22 -31.27 16.36
C SER A 222 23.67 -29.89 16.84
N VAL A 223 23.52 -28.86 16.02
CA VAL A 223 23.82 -27.47 16.40
C VAL A 223 22.66 -26.88 17.19
N ILE A 224 21.43 -27.09 16.75
CA ILE A 224 20.24 -26.49 17.35
C ILE A 224 19.95 -27.06 18.74
N GLU A 225 20.16 -28.35 18.97
CA GLU A 225 19.95 -28.99 20.27
C GLU A 225 20.89 -28.49 21.37
N ALA A 226 21.98 -27.83 20.98
CA ALA A 226 22.93 -27.23 21.90
C ALA A 226 22.57 -25.77 22.28
N LEU A 227 21.49 -25.20 21.74
CA LEU A 227 20.95 -23.89 22.10
C LEU A 227 19.91 -23.99 23.24
N ASP A 228 19.88 -23.00 24.13
CA ASP A 228 18.75 -22.74 25.02
C ASP A 228 17.45 -22.55 24.19
N PRO A 229 16.28 -23.03 24.65
CA PRO A 229 15.15 -23.33 23.76
C PRO A 229 14.37 -22.12 23.27
N SER A 230 14.77 -20.89 23.65
CA SER A 230 14.13 -19.65 23.23
C SER A 230 14.62 -19.25 21.83
N MET A 231 14.07 -19.89 20.79
CA MET A 231 14.48 -19.66 19.41
C MET A 231 13.33 -19.57 18.41
N VAL A 232 13.62 -19.00 17.24
CA VAL A 232 12.76 -19.02 16.06
C VAL A 232 13.56 -19.59 14.89
N LEU A 233 13.01 -20.59 14.19
CA LEU A 233 13.61 -21.09 12.95
C LEU A 233 13.12 -20.25 11.76
N ALA A 234 13.99 -20.00 10.79
CA ALA A 234 13.63 -19.26 9.58
C ALA A 234 14.24 -19.92 8.33
N PRO A 235 13.45 -20.28 7.32
CA PRO A 235 13.99 -20.83 6.08
C PRO A 235 14.54 -19.75 5.16
N TYR A 236 15.52 -20.12 4.33
CA TYR A 236 16.13 -19.26 3.32
C TYR A 236 16.57 -20.06 2.10
N GLY A 237 16.13 -19.64 0.89
CA GLY A 237 16.52 -20.28 -0.36
C GLY A 237 15.91 -21.68 -0.57
N GLY A 238 14.61 -21.84 -0.33
CA GLY A 238 13.89 -23.09 -0.64
C GLY A 238 13.90 -24.17 0.44
N THR A 239 14.32 -23.86 1.68
CA THR A 239 14.47 -24.82 2.78
C THR A 239 13.30 -24.85 3.79
N ALA A 240 12.14 -24.33 3.38
CA ALA A 240 10.97 -24.23 4.24
C ALA A 240 10.49 -25.60 4.77
N THR A 241 10.51 -26.63 3.94
CA THR A 241 10.14 -28.00 4.33
C THR A 241 11.11 -28.58 5.35
N GLU A 242 12.42 -28.43 5.14
CA GLU A 242 13.44 -28.89 6.09
C GLU A 242 13.35 -28.15 7.42
N ALA A 243 13.20 -26.83 7.39
CA ALA A 243 13.05 -26.02 8.60
C ALA A 243 11.80 -26.44 9.39
N LEU A 244 10.66 -26.68 8.72
CA LEU A 244 9.44 -27.17 9.37
C LEU A 244 9.67 -28.52 10.04
N ARG A 245 10.28 -29.47 9.31
CA ARG A 245 10.60 -30.80 9.83
C ARG A 245 11.53 -30.73 11.04
N ILE A 246 12.54 -29.84 11.01
CA ILE A 246 13.43 -29.60 12.14
C ILE A 246 12.63 -29.07 13.35
N ALA A 247 11.75 -28.08 13.15
CA ALA A 247 10.90 -27.56 14.21
C ALA A 247 10.00 -28.62 14.84
N GLU A 248 9.39 -29.50 14.04
CA GLU A 248 8.55 -30.60 14.52
C GLU A 248 9.36 -31.62 15.35
N ILE A 249 10.55 -32.01 14.87
CA ILE A 249 11.44 -32.92 15.61
C ILE A 249 11.84 -32.32 16.96
N ILE A 250 12.20 -31.03 16.98
CA ILE A 250 12.63 -30.35 18.20
C ILE A 250 11.45 -30.19 19.16
N ALA A 251 10.28 -29.80 18.65
CA ALA A 251 9.08 -29.68 19.48
C ALA A 251 8.78 -31.00 20.19
N GLU A 252 8.82 -32.13 19.47
CA GLU A 252 8.64 -33.47 20.02
C GLU A 252 9.73 -33.84 21.04
N ARG A 253 11.02 -33.56 20.74
CA ARG A 253 12.14 -33.90 21.64
C ARG A 253 12.15 -33.09 22.93
N TRP A 254 11.77 -31.82 22.86
CA TRP A 254 11.75 -30.92 24.02
C TRP A 254 10.41 -30.91 24.76
N ASP A 255 9.39 -31.56 24.21
CA ASP A 255 8.01 -31.50 24.70
C ASP A 255 7.53 -30.04 24.89
N ARG A 256 7.88 -29.17 23.94
CA ARG A 256 7.63 -27.72 24.00
C ARG A 256 7.29 -27.16 22.62
N PRO A 257 6.47 -26.09 22.53
CA PRO A 257 6.22 -25.44 21.26
C PRO A 257 7.49 -24.81 20.67
N VAL A 258 7.66 -24.93 19.35
CA VAL A 258 8.72 -24.27 18.59
C VAL A 258 8.09 -23.38 17.53
N GLU A 259 8.56 -22.15 17.39
CA GLU A 259 8.11 -21.23 16.34
C GLU A 259 9.02 -21.31 15.11
N ILE A 260 8.41 -21.27 13.94
CA ILE A 260 9.07 -21.15 12.65
C ILE A 260 8.47 -19.98 11.87
N ALA A 261 9.31 -19.11 11.33
CA ALA A 261 8.91 -18.11 10.36
C ALA A 261 8.67 -18.76 8.99
N THR A 262 7.71 -18.26 8.21
CA THR A 262 7.41 -18.81 6.87
C THR A 262 8.37 -18.32 5.78
N GLY A 263 9.38 -17.53 6.17
CA GLY A 263 10.45 -16.97 5.36
C GLY A 263 11.45 -16.23 6.26
N LEU A 264 12.34 -15.44 5.68
CA LEU A 264 13.23 -14.57 6.44
C LEU A 264 12.41 -13.47 7.14
N PRO A 265 12.51 -13.31 8.48
CA PRO A 265 11.87 -12.20 9.17
C PRO A 265 12.50 -10.88 8.73
N THR A 266 11.65 -9.88 8.46
CA THR A 266 12.07 -8.50 8.14
C THR A 266 11.03 -7.50 8.64
N LEU A 267 11.33 -6.22 8.54
CA LEU A 267 10.39 -5.15 8.84
C LEU A 267 9.81 -4.57 7.55
N ASP A 268 8.49 -4.33 7.52
CA ASP A 268 7.84 -3.56 6.47
C ASP A 268 8.01 -2.03 6.66
N ASP A 269 7.41 -1.25 5.77
CA ASP A 269 7.47 0.23 5.79
C ASP A 269 6.85 0.83 7.06
N GLU A 270 5.97 0.09 7.74
CA GLU A 270 5.37 0.46 9.02
C GLU A 270 6.12 -0.12 10.23
N TYR A 271 7.33 -0.66 10.03
CA TYR A 271 8.15 -1.32 11.04
C TYR A 271 7.47 -2.53 11.70
N ARG A 272 6.53 -3.18 11.02
CA ARG A 272 5.92 -4.43 11.46
C ARG A 272 6.76 -5.60 11.00
N LEU A 273 6.85 -6.61 11.85
CA LEU A 273 7.56 -7.82 11.52
C LEU A 273 6.75 -8.66 10.54
N VAL A 274 7.31 -8.85 9.34
CA VAL A 274 6.77 -9.68 8.27
C VAL A 274 7.78 -10.78 7.90
N SER A 275 7.36 -11.74 7.08
CA SER A 275 8.25 -12.79 6.56
C SER A 275 8.35 -12.69 5.05
N VAL A 276 9.57 -12.78 4.54
CA VAL A 276 9.87 -12.80 3.10
C VAL A 276 10.38 -14.18 2.73
N ALA A 277 9.58 -14.91 1.96
CA ALA A 277 9.96 -16.19 1.39
C ALA A 277 10.77 -15.96 0.11
N VAL A 278 12.01 -16.42 0.11
CA VAL A 278 12.95 -16.29 -1.02
C VAL A 278 13.02 -17.61 -1.77
N ASP A 279 12.87 -17.53 -3.09
CA ASP A 279 12.91 -18.70 -3.96
C ASP A 279 14.29 -19.39 -3.93
N PRO A 280 14.37 -20.68 -4.32
CA PRO A 280 15.61 -21.46 -4.19
C PRO A 280 16.81 -20.88 -4.93
N ASP A 281 16.60 -20.13 -6.01
CA ASP A 281 17.65 -19.47 -6.79
C ASP A 281 17.96 -18.05 -6.31
N GLY A 282 17.17 -17.49 -5.40
CA GLY A 282 17.28 -16.11 -4.92
C GLY A 282 16.79 -15.07 -5.93
N GLY A 283 16.22 -15.49 -7.07
CA GLY A 283 15.81 -14.59 -8.16
C GLY A 283 14.47 -13.91 -7.92
N SER A 284 13.64 -14.47 -7.06
CA SER A 284 12.31 -13.97 -6.74
C SER A 284 12.00 -14.20 -5.26
N TRP A 285 11.05 -13.41 -4.74
CA TRP A 285 10.61 -13.48 -3.36
C TRP A 285 9.16 -13.01 -3.27
N TRP A 286 8.49 -13.37 -2.17
CA TRP A 286 7.13 -12.92 -1.86
C TRP A 286 6.93 -12.83 -0.35
N THR A 287 5.82 -12.24 0.09
CA THR A 287 5.49 -12.08 1.52
C THR A 287 4.30 -12.97 1.89
N PRO A 288 4.50 -14.17 2.47
CA PRO A 288 3.41 -15.04 2.88
C PRO A 288 2.50 -14.34 3.92
N PRO A 289 1.16 -14.43 3.80
CA PRO A 289 0.26 -13.75 4.73
C PRO A 289 0.27 -14.34 6.14
N VAL A 290 0.67 -15.61 6.28
CA VAL A 290 1.01 -16.23 7.55
C VAL A 290 2.50 -16.08 7.72
N SER A 291 2.95 -15.21 8.64
CA SER A 291 4.40 -14.97 8.84
C SER A 291 5.06 -16.01 9.75
N ARG A 292 4.30 -16.67 10.62
CA ARG A 292 4.83 -17.67 11.56
C ARG A 292 3.89 -18.85 11.73
N LEU A 293 4.47 -20.02 11.95
CA LEU A 293 3.79 -21.22 12.41
C LEU A 293 4.35 -21.61 13.78
N ARG A 294 3.50 -22.22 14.60
CA ARG A 294 3.84 -22.82 15.88
C ARG A 294 3.68 -24.32 15.76
N CYS A 295 4.78 -25.04 15.93
CA CYS A 295 4.83 -26.50 15.98
C CYS A 295 4.64 -26.94 17.43
N VAL A 296 3.71 -27.86 17.67
CA VAL A 296 3.41 -28.43 18.99
C VAL A 296 3.44 -29.96 18.87
N PRO A 297 3.99 -30.70 19.85
CA PRO A 297 4.02 -32.16 19.82
C PRO A 297 2.66 -32.79 19.50
N GLY A 298 2.64 -33.72 18.55
CA GLY A 298 1.45 -34.48 18.14
C GLY A 298 0.32 -33.69 17.48
N VAL A 299 0.46 -32.39 17.23
CA VAL A 299 -0.56 -31.52 16.61
C VAL A 299 -0.01 -30.90 15.32
N PRO A 300 -0.81 -30.78 14.24
CA PRO A 300 -0.36 -30.10 13.04
C PRO A 300 0.08 -28.66 13.33
N PRO A 301 1.13 -28.15 12.67
CA PRO A 301 1.54 -26.76 12.77
C PRO A 301 0.35 -25.81 12.56
N ALA A 302 0.29 -24.76 13.37
CA ALA A 302 -0.77 -23.77 13.31
C ALA A 302 -0.18 -22.36 13.23
N PRO A 303 -0.81 -21.41 12.51
CA PRO A 303 -0.36 -20.03 12.47
C PRO A 303 -0.18 -19.42 13.86
N ALA A 304 0.92 -18.68 14.05
CA ALA A 304 1.23 -17.99 15.29
C ALA A 304 0.97 -16.48 15.14
N GLY A 305 0.21 -15.91 16.07
CA GLY A 305 -0.15 -14.49 16.05
C GLY A 305 -1.39 -14.17 15.21
N ARG A 306 -1.70 -12.88 15.10
CA ARG A 306 -2.87 -12.39 14.34
C ARG A 306 -2.47 -12.18 12.89
N LEU A 307 -3.34 -12.55 11.95
CA LEU A 307 -3.14 -12.27 10.53
C LEU A 307 -3.74 -10.91 10.19
N ASP A 308 -2.93 -10.01 9.62
CA ASP A 308 -3.36 -8.67 9.23
C ASP A 308 -4.52 -8.70 8.22
N LEU A 309 -4.49 -9.63 7.25
CA LEU A 309 -5.57 -9.79 6.27
C LEU A 309 -6.93 -10.13 6.92
N LEU A 310 -6.95 -10.65 8.15
CA LEU A 310 -8.14 -11.00 8.91
C LEU A 310 -8.41 -10.06 10.10
N ALA A 311 -7.60 -8.99 10.27
CA ALA A 311 -7.66 -8.16 11.47
C ALA A 311 -9.05 -7.54 11.71
N ASP A 312 -9.77 -7.13 10.67
CA ASP A 312 -11.09 -6.48 10.83
C ASP A 312 -12.25 -7.47 11.01
N LEU A 313 -11.98 -8.78 10.88
CA LEU A 313 -13.02 -9.80 11.01
C LEU A 313 -13.28 -10.14 12.47
N ARG A 314 -14.55 -10.39 12.79
CA ARG A 314 -14.94 -10.80 14.14
C ARG A 314 -14.48 -12.24 14.40
N PRO A 315 -13.88 -12.53 15.56
CA PRO A 315 -13.57 -13.91 15.94
C PRO A 315 -14.85 -14.77 15.98
N ALA A 316 -14.76 -15.99 15.44
CA ALA A 316 -15.83 -16.99 15.43
C ALA A 316 -15.52 -18.22 16.30
N GLY A 317 -14.29 -18.31 16.81
CA GLY A 317 -13.79 -19.39 17.66
C GLY A 317 -12.27 -19.26 17.85
N PRO A 318 -11.61 -20.26 18.48
CA PRO A 318 -10.17 -20.36 18.47
C PRO A 318 -9.68 -20.43 17.03
N ASP A 319 -8.84 -19.48 16.64
CA ASP A 319 -8.19 -19.44 15.32
C ASP A 319 -9.15 -19.40 14.12
N ALA A 320 -10.39 -18.94 14.30
CA ALA A 320 -11.35 -18.78 13.20
C ALA A 320 -12.03 -17.41 13.23
N TYR A 321 -12.29 -16.85 12.05
CA TYR A 321 -12.82 -15.51 11.85
C TYR A 321 -14.09 -15.54 11.01
N ARG A 322 -15.09 -14.78 11.41
CA ARG A 322 -16.38 -14.71 10.72
C ARG A 322 -16.26 -13.82 9.49
N VAL A 323 -16.51 -14.39 8.32
CA VAL A 323 -16.66 -13.61 7.08
C VAL A 323 -18.12 -13.18 6.92
N ASN A 324 -19.06 -14.09 7.18
CA ASN A 324 -20.49 -13.79 7.30
C ASN A 324 -21.18 -14.82 8.24
N GLU A 325 -22.52 -14.79 8.33
CA GLU A 325 -23.28 -15.71 9.21
C GLU A 325 -23.16 -17.20 8.82
N ARG A 326 -22.76 -17.52 7.59
CA ARG A 326 -22.69 -18.89 7.06
C ARG A 326 -21.27 -19.40 6.86
N TRP A 327 -20.28 -18.52 6.86
CA TRP A 327 -18.90 -18.83 6.50
C TRP A 327 -17.91 -18.21 7.48
N VAL A 328 -16.96 -19.04 7.89
CA VAL A 328 -15.77 -18.63 8.65
C VAL A 328 -14.52 -18.95 7.85
N VAL A 329 -13.46 -18.20 8.09
CA VAL A 329 -12.12 -18.46 7.59
C VAL A 329 -11.21 -18.81 8.76
N GLU A 330 -10.49 -19.91 8.62
CA GLU A 330 -9.55 -20.43 9.61
C GLU A 330 -8.14 -20.43 8.99
N PRO A 331 -7.18 -19.68 9.54
CA PRO A 331 -5.78 -19.80 9.18
C PRO A 331 -5.23 -21.18 9.53
N THR A 332 -4.45 -21.76 8.63
CA THR A 332 -3.85 -23.09 8.77
C THR A 332 -2.40 -23.07 8.26
N GLN A 333 -1.63 -24.14 8.48
CA GLN A 333 -0.25 -24.21 7.96
C GLN A 333 -0.15 -24.09 6.43
N PHE A 334 -1.15 -24.55 5.68
CA PHE A 334 -1.15 -24.50 4.22
C PHE A 334 -1.70 -23.18 3.66
N GLY A 335 -2.25 -22.31 4.50
CA GLY A 335 -2.90 -21.07 4.08
C GLY A 335 -4.23 -20.85 4.80
N LEU A 336 -5.35 -20.85 4.08
CA LEU A 336 -6.66 -20.50 4.61
C LEU A 336 -7.69 -21.61 4.37
N TRP A 337 -8.55 -21.86 5.35
CA TRP A 337 -9.69 -22.76 5.21
C TRP A 337 -11.01 -22.00 5.37
N VAL A 338 -11.73 -21.84 4.27
CA VAL A 338 -13.07 -21.23 4.23
C VAL A 338 -14.11 -22.33 4.41
N ARG A 339 -14.87 -22.29 5.51
CA ARG A 339 -15.80 -23.38 5.86
C ARG A 339 -17.05 -22.87 6.59
N PRO A 340 -18.10 -23.71 6.72
CA PRO A 340 -19.19 -23.41 7.64
C PRO A 340 -18.72 -23.35 9.11
N PRO A 341 -19.33 -22.51 9.97
CA PRO A 341 -18.94 -22.35 11.38
C PRO A 341 -18.85 -23.66 12.16
N PHE A 342 -19.82 -24.57 11.96
CA PHE A 342 -19.97 -25.82 12.71
C PHE A 342 -19.02 -26.95 12.24
N ALA A 343 -18.36 -26.77 11.11
CA ALA A 343 -17.61 -27.84 10.45
C ALA A 343 -16.21 -28.09 11.05
N GLY A 344 -15.67 -27.12 11.79
CA GLY A 344 -14.27 -27.13 12.25
C GLY A 344 -13.90 -28.24 13.24
N GLN A 345 -14.86 -28.80 13.98
CA GLN A 345 -14.58 -29.80 15.03
C GLN A 345 -14.38 -31.22 14.46
N HIS A 346 -14.82 -31.50 13.23
CA HIS A 346 -14.97 -32.86 12.74
C HIS A 346 -14.01 -33.27 11.62
N VAL A 347 -13.12 -32.36 11.17
CA VAL A 347 -12.26 -32.60 10.00
C VAL A 347 -10.81 -32.25 10.29
N SER A 348 -10.11 -33.12 11.02
CA SER A 348 -8.66 -32.98 11.28
C SER A 348 -7.79 -33.15 10.04
N GLU A 349 -8.30 -33.84 9.01
CA GLU A 349 -7.57 -34.14 7.77
C GLU A 349 -7.22 -32.89 6.97
N VAL A 350 -8.12 -31.90 6.91
CA VAL A 350 -7.84 -30.64 6.20
C VAL A 350 -6.65 -29.91 6.84
N ARG A 351 -6.57 -29.85 8.17
CA ARG A 351 -5.46 -29.22 8.91
C ARG A 351 -4.12 -29.92 8.73
N ARG A 352 -4.14 -31.21 8.39
CA ARG A 352 -2.94 -32.02 8.15
C ARG A 352 -2.36 -31.85 6.74
N ARG A 353 -3.01 -31.07 5.88
CA ARG A 353 -2.44 -30.74 4.57
C ARG A 353 -1.09 -30.07 4.73
N GLU A 354 -0.18 -30.48 3.86
CA GLU A 354 1.19 -30.00 3.85
C GLU A 354 1.25 -28.51 3.50
N TRP A 355 2.19 -27.81 4.12
CA TRP A 355 2.49 -26.43 3.79
C TRP A 355 3.16 -26.35 2.40
N GLN A 356 2.68 -25.43 1.56
CA GLN A 356 3.29 -25.08 0.28
C GLN A 356 4.01 -23.73 0.41
N PRO A 357 5.35 -23.68 0.44
CA PRO A 357 6.10 -22.44 0.70
C PRO A 357 6.02 -21.38 -0.40
N ASP A 358 5.66 -21.79 -1.61
CA ASP A 358 5.60 -20.96 -2.82
C ASP A 358 4.19 -20.42 -3.13
N ARG A 359 3.16 -20.91 -2.41
CA ARG A 359 1.75 -20.68 -2.70
C ARG A 359 0.92 -20.41 -1.46
N LEU A 360 -0.21 -19.72 -1.64
CA LEU A 360 -1.26 -19.62 -0.64
C LEU A 360 -2.42 -20.56 -1.02
N VAL A 361 -2.56 -21.69 -0.30
CA VAL A 361 -3.68 -22.60 -0.56
C VAL A 361 -4.93 -22.12 0.20
N ILE A 362 -6.02 -21.91 -0.53
CA ILE A 362 -7.35 -21.63 0.03
C ILE A 362 -8.23 -22.87 -0.14
N ALA A 363 -8.39 -23.64 0.93
CA ALA A 363 -9.32 -24.75 0.99
C ALA A 363 -10.75 -24.24 1.22
N VAL A 364 -11.73 -24.74 0.47
CA VAL A 364 -13.12 -24.28 0.53
C VAL A 364 -14.06 -25.44 0.83
N GLY A 365 -14.95 -25.23 1.81
CA GLY A 365 -15.98 -26.18 2.18
C GLY A 365 -15.45 -27.38 2.97
N LEU A 366 -16.10 -28.52 2.77
CA LEU A 366 -15.75 -29.79 3.41
C LEU A 366 -15.41 -30.82 2.33
N PRO A 367 -14.39 -31.68 2.54
CA PRO A 367 -14.04 -32.73 1.59
C PRO A 367 -15.26 -33.59 1.22
N GLY A 368 -15.49 -33.80 -0.07
CA GLY A 368 -16.55 -34.64 -0.60
C GLY A 368 -17.97 -34.05 -0.57
N LEU A 369 -18.15 -32.81 -0.08
CA LEU A 369 -19.44 -32.11 -0.14
C LEU A 369 -19.46 -31.08 -1.27
N PRO A 370 -20.59 -30.93 -1.99
CA PRO A 370 -20.73 -29.92 -3.01
C PRO A 370 -20.64 -28.51 -2.40
N LEU A 371 -20.03 -27.58 -3.13
CA LEU A 371 -19.91 -26.19 -2.73
C LEU A 371 -21.24 -25.45 -2.99
N PRO A 372 -21.82 -24.78 -1.97
CA PRO A 372 -22.97 -23.91 -2.20
C PRO A 372 -22.60 -22.66 -3.00
N ASP A 373 -23.49 -22.18 -3.87
CA ASP A 373 -23.28 -20.96 -4.67
C ASP A 373 -23.00 -19.70 -3.84
N ASP A 374 -23.42 -19.68 -2.56
CA ASP A 374 -23.22 -18.56 -1.64
C ASP A 374 -21.78 -18.41 -1.12
N VAL A 375 -20.87 -19.34 -1.49
CA VAL A 375 -19.44 -19.26 -1.17
C VAL A 375 -18.70 -18.29 -2.08
N LEU A 376 -19.12 -18.13 -3.34
CA LEU A 376 -18.38 -17.30 -4.31
C LEU A 376 -18.19 -15.86 -3.83
N PRO A 377 -19.21 -15.14 -3.31
CA PRO A 377 -19.02 -13.80 -2.78
C PRO A 377 -18.05 -13.75 -1.59
N VAL A 378 -18.00 -14.81 -0.78
CA VAL A 378 -17.06 -14.94 0.36
C VAL A 378 -15.62 -15.02 -0.14
N LEU A 379 -15.39 -15.82 -1.19
CA LEU A 379 -14.06 -15.95 -1.80
C LEU A 379 -13.61 -14.65 -2.47
N HIS A 380 -14.49 -13.96 -3.19
CA HIS A 380 -14.18 -12.64 -3.76
C HIS A 380 -13.82 -11.61 -2.67
N ALA A 381 -14.60 -11.56 -1.58
CA ALA A 381 -14.31 -10.68 -0.45
C ALA A 381 -12.97 -11.00 0.20
N LEU A 382 -12.58 -12.28 0.28
CA LEU A 382 -11.28 -12.70 0.80
C LEU A 382 -10.13 -12.33 -0.16
N LEU A 383 -10.27 -12.60 -1.46
CA LEU A 383 -9.27 -12.27 -2.47
C LEU A 383 -9.01 -10.76 -2.57
N ASN A 384 -10.04 -9.93 -2.38
CA ASN A 384 -9.91 -8.47 -2.35
C ASN A 384 -9.12 -7.95 -1.14
N ARG A 385 -8.88 -8.78 -0.11
CA ARG A 385 -8.05 -8.45 1.05
C ARG A 385 -6.59 -8.84 0.87
N LEU A 386 -6.26 -9.59 -0.19
CA LEU A 386 -4.89 -9.97 -0.53
C LEU A 386 -4.24 -8.90 -1.41
N THR A 387 -2.94 -8.69 -1.22
CA THR A 387 -2.11 -7.92 -2.17
C THR A 387 -2.03 -8.66 -3.50
N ASP A 388 -1.73 -7.94 -4.59
CA ASP A 388 -1.69 -8.56 -5.92
C ASP A 388 -0.61 -9.65 -6.03
N ASP A 389 0.54 -9.47 -5.35
CA ASP A 389 1.61 -10.49 -5.27
C ASP A 389 1.13 -11.78 -4.59
N VAL A 390 0.44 -11.66 -3.44
CA VAL A 390 -0.14 -12.83 -2.77
C VAL A 390 -1.25 -13.45 -3.60
N ARG A 391 -2.11 -12.63 -4.23
CA ARG A 391 -3.22 -13.11 -5.07
C ARG A 391 -2.73 -13.93 -6.25
N ALA A 392 -1.63 -13.53 -6.89
CA ALA A 392 -1.01 -14.26 -8.00
C ALA A 392 -0.49 -15.65 -7.60
N ARG A 393 -0.33 -15.91 -6.30
CA ARG A 393 0.15 -17.19 -5.74
C ARG A 393 -0.94 -18.00 -5.05
N VAL A 394 -2.21 -17.61 -5.21
CA VAL A 394 -3.34 -18.35 -4.64
C VAL A 394 -3.62 -19.59 -5.45
N GLU A 395 -3.85 -20.70 -4.75
CA GLU A 395 -4.40 -21.93 -5.31
C GLU A 395 -5.63 -22.35 -4.51
N PHE A 396 -6.73 -22.62 -5.17
CA PHE A 396 -7.93 -23.11 -4.51
C PHE A 396 -7.96 -24.62 -4.45
N VAL A 397 -8.53 -25.13 -3.36
CA VAL A 397 -8.98 -26.51 -3.27
C VAL A 397 -10.47 -26.52 -2.91
N PRO A 398 -11.34 -27.00 -3.80
CA PRO A 398 -11.03 -27.76 -5.02
C PRO A 398 -10.61 -26.85 -6.21
N GLU A 399 -9.85 -27.41 -7.15
CA GLU A 399 -9.17 -26.67 -8.24
C GLU A 399 -10.13 -25.96 -9.20
N GLU A 400 -11.40 -26.36 -9.27
CA GLU A 400 -12.38 -25.74 -10.17
C GLU A 400 -12.62 -24.27 -9.82
N LEU A 401 -12.21 -23.82 -8.63
CA LEU A 401 -12.27 -22.42 -8.20
C LEU A 401 -11.07 -21.57 -8.65
N ASN A 402 -10.04 -22.15 -9.28
CA ASN A 402 -8.85 -21.41 -9.73
C ASN A 402 -9.15 -20.32 -10.78
N HIS A 403 -10.26 -20.44 -11.51
CA HIS A 403 -10.77 -19.37 -12.39
C HIS A 403 -11.04 -18.03 -11.67
N LEU A 404 -11.08 -18.01 -10.33
CA LEU A 404 -11.23 -16.79 -9.53
C LEU A 404 -9.93 -15.99 -9.35
N VAL A 405 -8.77 -16.61 -9.56
CA VAL A 405 -7.44 -16.01 -9.30
C VAL A 405 -6.54 -15.90 -10.52
N GLU A 406 -6.84 -16.64 -11.59
CA GLU A 406 -6.16 -16.48 -12.87
C GLU A 406 -6.30 -15.02 -13.35
N PRO A 407 -5.20 -14.25 -13.49
CA PRO A 407 -5.24 -12.97 -14.16
C PRO A 407 -5.63 -13.25 -15.62
N ASP A 408 -6.61 -12.51 -16.12
CA ASP A 408 -7.30 -12.70 -17.41
C ASP A 408 -8.37 -13.81 -17.45
N SER A 409 -9.50 -13.56 -16.81
CA SER A 409 -10.68 -13.49 -17.68
C SER A 409 -10.55 -12.19 -18.46
N GLU A 410 -10.16 -12.28 -19.73
CA GLU A 410 -10.26 -11.17 -20.69
C GLU A 410 -11.65 -10.50 -20.62
N ASP A 411 -12.66 -11.16 -20.06
CA ASP A 411 -14.01 -10.67 -19.79
C ASP A 411 -14.22 -10.16 -18.34
N ARG A 412 -13.47 -9.14 -17.90
CA ARG A 412 -13.89 -8.30 -16.74
C ARG A 412 -14.01 -6.80 -17.09
N PRO A 413 -15.13 -6.13 -16.74
CA PRO A 413 -15.25 -4.68 -16.89
C PRO A 413 -14.20 -3.94 -16.06
N GLU A 414 -13.67 -2.84 -16.59
CA GLU A 414 -12.62 -2.04 -15.95
C GLU A 414 -13.05 -1.46 -14.59
N LEU A 415 -14.35 -1.21 -14.41
CA LEU A 415 -14.89 -0.73 -13.14
C LEU A 415 -16.14 -1.50 -12.76
N VAL A 416 -16.17 -2.08 -11.56
CA VAL A 416 -17.32 -2.81 -11.03
C VAL A 416 -17.87 -2.06 -9.81
N LEU A 417 -19.05 -1.45 -9.97
CA LEU A 417 -19.76 -0.70 -8.92
C LEU A 417 -21.07 -1.39 -8.51
N ALA A 418 -21.49 -2.41 -9.25
CA ALA A 418 -22.62 -3.24 -8.89
C ALA A 418 -22.35 -3.98 -7.57
N ALA A 419 -23.41 -4.26 -6.80
CA ALA A 419 -23.28 -5.00 -5.55
C ALA A 419 -22.53 -6.32 -5.77
N GLN A 420 -21.74 -6.77 -4.77
CA GLN A 420 -20.72 -7.83 -4.71
C GLN A 420 -21.08 -9.24 -5.27
N ARG A 421 -22.23 -9.37 -5.93
CA ARG A 421 -22.78 -10.59 -6.55
C ARG A 421 -23.08 -10.44 -8.03
N SER A 422 -22.81 -9.27 -8.62
CA SER A 422 -23.16 -9.00 -10.01
C SER A 422 -22.03 -9.47 -10.90
N THR A 423 -22.22 -10.64 -11.53
CA THR A 423 -21.40 -11.04 -12.67
C THR A 423 -21.77 -10.17 -13.88
N PRO A 424 -20.81 -9.79 -14.75
CA PRO A 424 -21.16 -9.17 -16.01
C PRO A 424 -22.17 -10.07 -16.75
N PRO A 425 -23.16 -9.48 -17.45
CA PRO A 425 -24.12 -10.28 -18.21
C PRO A 425 -23.41 -11.16 -19.23
N ARG A 426 -23.95 -12.36 -19.50
CA ARG A 426 -23.35 -13.32 -20.46
C ARG A 426 -23.15 -12.79 -21.89
N TRP A 427 -23.82 -11.70 -22.25
CA TRP A 427 -23.67 -11.05 -23.55
C TRP A 427 -22.50 -10.07 -23.59
N TRP A 428 -22.01 -9.62 -22.44
CA TRP A 428 -20.91 -8.69 -22.35
C TRP A 428 -19.60 -9.44 -22.57
N ARG A 429 -18.70 -8.79 -23.28
CA ARG A 429 -17.32 -9.19 -23.50
C ARG A 429 -16.46 -7.94 -23.45
N ARG A 430 -15.17 -8.06 -23.18
CA ARG A 430 -14.28 -6.91 -23.23
C ARG A 430 -14.13 -6.38 -24.65
N ASP A 431 -14.08 -5.06 -24.74
CA ASP A 431 -13.80 -4.32 -25.98
C ASP A 431 -12.88 -3.17 -25.61
N ASP A 432 -11.60 -3.25 -25.98
CA ASP A 432 -10.59 -2.27 -25.61
C ASP A 432 -10.87 -0.88 -26.18
N ARG A 433 -11.82 -0.72 -27.11
CA ARG A 433 -12.29 0.59 -27.60
C ARG A 433 -13.18 1.30 -26.59
N LEU A 434 -13.67 0.61 -25.55
CA LEU A 434 -14.61 1.12 -24.57
C LEU A 434 -14.02 1.03 -23.17
N PHE A 435 -14.49 1.87 -22.26
CA PHE A 435 -14.25 1.76 -20.82
C PHE A 435 -15.53 1.22 -20.16
N ALA A 436 -15.55 -0.05 -19.76
CA ALA A 436 -16.76 -0.72 -19.29
C ALA A 436 -16.97 -0.55 -17.77
N VAL A 437 -18.18 -0.15 -17.39
CA VAL A 437 -18.60 0.04 -16.00
C VAL A 437 -19.78 -0.87 -15.69
N LEU A 438 -19.60 -1.85 -14.81
CA LEU A 438 -20.65 -2.73 -14.33
C LEU A 438 -21.39 -2.10 -13.16
N LEU A 439 -22.70 -1.91 -13.30
CA LEU A 439 -23.53 -1.17 -12.36
C LEU A 439 -24.93 -1.77 -12.21
N THR A 440 -25.56 -1.57 -11.04
CA THR A 440 -26.94 -1.96 -10.77
C THR A 440 -27.80 -0.71 -10.69
N VAL A 441 -28.64 -0.45 -11.70
CA VAL A 441 -29.54 0.72 -11.70
C VAL A 441 -30.90 0.33 -11.12
N ASP A 442 -31.43 1.18 -10.25
CA ASP A 442 -32.85 1.14 -9.90
C ASP A 442 -33.67 1.88 -10.97
N GLY A 443 -34.38 1.11 -11.80
CA GLY A 443 -35.04 1.58 -13.02
C GLY A 443 -35.97 2.81 -12.90
N PRO A 444 -36.75 2.99 -11.81
CA PRO A 444 -37.63 4.16 -11.67
C PRO A 444 -36.89 5.44 -11.25
N THR A 445 -35.90 5.31 -10.37
CA THR A 445 -35.22 6.45 -9.74
C THR A 445 -33.99 6.90 -10.52
N GLY A 446 -33.33 5.96 -11.21
CA GLY A 446 -32.04 6.17 -11.86
C GLY A 446 -30.86 6.14 -10.88
N MET A 447 -31.10 5.77 -9.62
CA MET A 447 -30.07 5.61 -8.61
C MET A 447 -29.24 4.36 -8.89
N VAL A 448 -27.94 4.41 -8.58
CA VAL A 448 -27.06 3.24 -8.72
C VAL A 448 -26.84 2.61 -7.36
N ARG A 449 -27.14 1.32 -7.25
CA ARG A 449 -26.97 0.54 -6.02
C ARG A 449 -25.56 -0.06 -6.02
N THR A 450 -24.75 0.39 -5.07
CA THR A 450 -23.40 -0.12 -4.80
C THR A 450 -23.39 -0.85 -3.46
N ASP A 451 -22.29 -1.55 -3.15
CA ASP A 451 -22.12 -2.16 -1.82
C ASP A 451 -22.08 -1.13 -0.69
N ALA A 452 -21.66 0.11 -0.98
CA ALA A 452 -21.61 1.21 -0.04
C ALA A 452 -22.96 1.92 0.15
N GLY A 453 -23.99 1.53 -0.61
CA GLY A 453 -25.31 2.16 -0.60
C GLY A 453 -25.73 2.70 -1.97
N GLU A 454 -26.79 3.51 -1.96
CA GLU A 454 -27.30 4.17 -3.16
C GLU A 454 -26.46 5.40 -3.50
N VAL A 455 -26.07 5.50 -4.76
CA VAL A 455 -25.21 6.55 -5.29
C VAL A 455 -25.99 7.33 -6.34
N GLU A 456 -25.99 8.66 -6.20
CA GLU A 456 -26.60 9.56 -7.18
C GLU A 456 -25.76 9.61 -8.47
N PRO A 457 -26.35 9.87 -9.65
CA PRO A 457 -25.61 9.98 -10.91
C PRO A 457 -24.43 10.95 -10.85
N GLY A 458 -24.57 12.05 -10.10
CA GLY A 458 -23.51 13.02 -9.86
C GLY A 458 -22.33 12.43 -9.06
N GLN A 459 -22.58 11.59 -8.07
CA GLN A 459 -21.49 10.94 -7.34
C GLN A 459 -20.85 9.83 -8.20
N LEU A 460 -21.67 9.11 -8.96
CA LEU A 460 -21.22 8.06 -9.86
C LEU A 460 -20.22 8.56 -10.91
N GLY A 461 -20.47 9.72 -11.54
CA GLY A 461 -19.54 10.27 -12.52
C GLY A 461 -18.19 10.65 -11.91
N ASP A 462 -18.16 11.07 -10.64
CA ASP A 462 -16.90 11.36 -9.95
C ASP A 462 -16.12 10.07 -9.65
N ILE A 463 -16.80 9.01 -9.19
CA ILE A 463 -16.20 7.69 -8.97
C ILE A 463 -15.61 7.14 -10.28
N ILE A 464 -16.38 7.16 -11.36
CA ILE A 464 -15.93 6.67 -12.67
C ILE A 464 -14.70 7.46 -13.12
N ALA A 465 -14.71 8.78 -12.99
CA ALA A 465 -13.61 9.61 -13.44
C ALA A 465 -12.33 9.51 -12.60
N THR A 466 -12.40 9.01 -11.36
CA THR A 466 -11.21 8.69 -10.56
C THR A 466 -10.52 7.42 -11.05
N HIS A 467 -11.29 6.46 -11.57
CA HIS A 467 -10.77 5.16 -12.05
C HIS A 467 -10.47 5.15 -13.55
N ARG A 468 -11.09 6.07 -14.30
CA ARG A 468 -10.84 6.27 -15.72
C ARG A 468 -9.61 7.16 -15.85
N ASP A 469 -8.53 6.61 -16.40
CA ASP A 469 -7.41 7.40 -16.91
C ASP A 469 -7.91 8.54 -17.84
N PRO A 470 -7.11 9.58 -18.13
CA PRO A 470 -7.48 10.66 -19.07
C PRO A 470 -7.71 10.20 -20.53
N ASP A 471 -7.90 8.91 -20.72
CA ASP A 471 -8.29 8.19 -21.91
C ASP A 471 -9.56 8.77 -22.57
N PRO A 472 -9.59 8.96 -23.90
CA PRO A 472 -10.77 9.42 -24.62
C PRO A 472 -11.86 8.35 -24.86
N ARG A 473 -11.65 7.07 -24.49
CA ARG A 473 -12.60 5.97 -24.78
C ARG A 473 -14.05 6.26 -24.31
N PRO A 474 -15.09 5.94 -25.11
CA PRO A 474 -16.47 5.96 -24.65
C PRO A 474 -16.67 5.08 -23.42
N VAL A 475 -17.57 5.50 -22.53
CA VAL A 475 -17.92 4.77 -21.32
C VAL A 475 -19.12 3.88 -21.60
N LEU A 476 -18.96 2.56 -21.47
CA LEU A 476 -20.04 1.59 -21.64
C LEU A 476 -20.66 1.26 -20.27
N LEU A 477 -21.94 1.54 -20.11
CA LEU A 477 -22.70 1.18 -18.91
C LEU A 477 -23.25 -0.25 -19.05
N VAL A 478 -22.63 -1.17 -18.33
CA VAL A 478 -23.03 -2.58 -18.27
C VAL A 478 -24.00 -2.74 -17.11
N ALA A 479 -25.30 -2.82 -17.41
CA ALA A 479 -26.35 -2.94 -16.41
C ALA A 479 -27.29 -4.11 -16.72
N SER A 480 -27.86 -4.71 -15.67
CA SER A 480 -28.88 -5.77 -15.78
C SER A 480 -30.26 -5.23 -16.18
N ALA A 481 -30.52 -3.94 -15.95
CA ALA A 481 -31.74 -3.24 -16.32
C ALA A 481 -31.45 -2.07 -17.29
N PRO A 482 -32.43 -1.63 -18.08
CA PRO A 482 -32.28 -0.45 -18.93
C PRO A 482 -31.87 0.80 -18.12
N VAL A 483 -30.90 1.54 -18.62
CA VAL A 483 -30.47 2.82 -18.05
C VAL A 483 -31.41 3.92 -18.53
N ALA A 484 -31.87 4.77 -17.60
CA ALA A 484 -32.70 5.92 -17.93
C ALA A 484 -31.90 6.93 -18.78
N PRO A 485 -32.49 7.51 -19.86
CA PRO A 485 -31.79 8.46 -20.73
C PRO A 485 -31.16 9.64 -19.98
N GLU A 486 -31.80 10.10 -18.91
CA GLU A 486 -31.32 11.22 -18.10
C GLU A 486 -30.04 10.87 -17.33
N VAL A 487 -29.89 9.63 -16.88
CA VAL A 487 -28.69 9.15 -16.18
C VAL A 487 -27.53 9.02 -17.17
N GLU A 488 -27.78 8.42 -18.33
CA GLU A 488 -26.81 8.29 -19.42
C GLU A 488 -26.29 9.67 -19.87
N GLN A 489 -27.19 10.63 -20.10
CA GLN A 489 -26.82 12.00 -20.47
C GLN A 489 -26.08 12.73 -19.34
N HIS A 490 -26.50 12.57 -18.08
CA HIS A 490 -25.83 13.19 -16.93
C HIS A 490 -24.39 12.71 -16.78
N LEU A 491 -24.15 11.40 -16.96
CA LEU A 491 -22.81 10.84 -16.93
C LEU A 491 -21.97 11.34 -18.10
N ALA A 492 -22.51 11.42 -19.32
CA ALA A 492 -21.80 12.00 -20.45
C ALA A 492 -21.36 13.44 -20.17
N ASP A 493 -22.26 14.25 -19.60
CA ASP A 493 -21.99 15.64 -19.24
C ASP A 493 -21.00 15.78 -18.08
N GLN A 494 -21.01 14.86 -17.13
CA GLN A 494 -20.08 14.93 -16.01
C GLN A 494 -18.68 14.45 -16.39
N LEU A 495 -18.59 13.32 -17.09
CA LEU A 495 -17.34 12.70 -17.53
C LEU A 495 -16.69 13.45 -18.70
N GLN A 496 -17.48 14.23 -19.43
CA GLN A 496 -17.06 14.88 -20.67
C GLN A 496 -16.58 13.86 -21.71
N ALA A 497 -17.23 12.70 -21.74
CA ALA A 497 -16.98 11.59 -22.64
C ALA A 497 -18.31 11.01 -23.16
N VAL A 498 -18.28 10.39 -24.34
CA VAL A 498 -19.46 9.67 -24.86
C VAL A 498 -19.82 8.55 -23.90
N THR A 499 -21.08 8.46 -23.52
CA THR A 499 -21.58 7.40 -22.62
C THR A 499 -22.61 6.55 -23.36
N ILE A 500 -22.41 5.23 -23.37
CA ILE A 500 -23.25 4.26 -24.07
C ILE A 500 -24.04 3.46 -23.05
N GLY A 501 -25.36 3.43 -23.20
CA GLY A 501 -26.29 2.72 -22.32
C GLY A 501 -27.30 1.89 -23.09
N ARG A 502 -27.72 0.76 -22.49
CA ARG A 502 -28.85 -0.02 -23.01
C ARG A 502 -30.16 0.59 -22.52
N ARG A 503 -31.03 0.98 -23.44
CA ARG A 503 -32.40 1.43 -23.19
C ARG A 503 -33.39 0.30 -23.52
N ALA A 504 -34.68 0.55 -23.28
CA ALA A 504 -35.74 -0.42 -23.56
C ALA A 504 -35.83 -0.79 -25.05
N ASP A 505 -35.46 0.11 -25.94
CA ASP A 505 -35.62 -0.03 -27.40
C ASP A 505 -34.29 -0.25 -28.16
N GLY A 506 -33.16 -0.39 -27.47
CA GLY A 506 -31.84 -0.62 -28.09
C GLY A 506 -30.68 0.03 -27.33
N TRP A 507 -29.53 0.12 -27.98
CA TRP A 507 -28.34 0.79 -27.46
C TRP A 507 -28.31 2.24 -27.93
N TRP A 508 -27.90 3.14 -27.03
CA TRP A 508 -27.83 4.56 -27.30
C TRP A 508 -26.52 5.13 -26.77
N ALA A 509 -25.98 6.09 -27.51
CA ALA A 509 -24.81 6.86 -27.15
C ALA A 509 -25.20 8.33 -26.90
N SER A 510 -24.94 8.82 -25.69
CA SER A 510 -25.12 10.21 -25.31
C SER A 510 -23.80 10.96 -25.40
N THR A 511 -23.81 12.09 -26.11
CA THR A 511 -22.65 12.97 -26.24
C THR A 511 -22.70 14.08 -25.17
N PRO A 512 -21.57 14.53 -24.62
CA PRO A 512 -21.57 15.59 -23.60
C PRO A 512 -22.13 16.91 -24.15
N ARG A 513 -23.10 17.49 -23.44
CA ARG A 513 -23.63 18.82 -23.74
C ARG A 513 -22.63 19.90 -23.34
N ARG A 514 -22.53 20.93 -24.19
CA ARG A 514 -21.71 22.14 -23.94
C ARG A 514 -22.36 23.36 -24.54
N ILE A 515 -22.28 24.48 -23.84
CA ILE A 515 -22.69 25.77 -24.37
C ILE A 515 -21.81 26.10 -25.60
N GLY A 516 -22.43 26.60 -26.67
CA GLY A 516 -21.75 26.88 -27.95
C GLY A 516 -21.61 25.68 -28.89
N ARG A 517 -22.17 24.52 -28.53
CA ARG A 517 -22.28 23.35 -29.41
C ARG A 517 -23.74 23.00 -29.62
N GLU A 518 -24.04 22.41 -30.77
CA GLU A 518 -25.37 21.89 -31.07
C GLU A 518 -25.75 20.81 -30.05
N ASP A 519 -26.92 20.97 -29.40
CA ASP A 519 -27.47 19.94 -28.53
C ASP A 519 -27.93 18.77 -29.41
N ARG A 520 -27.18 17.67 -29.38
CA ARG A 520 -27.46 16.49 -30.19
C ARG A 520 -28.21 15.49 -29.32
N PRO A 521 -29.43 15.06 -29.70
CA PRO A 521 -30.08 13.96 -29.01
C PRO A 521 -29.18 12.73 -29.06
N GLY A 522 -29.31 11.84 -28.07
CA GLY A 522 -28.59 10.57 -28.08
C GLY A 522 -28.72 9.85 -29.41
N VAL A 523 -27.64 9.22 -29.87
CA VAL A 523 -27.60 8.48 -31.13
C VAL A 523 -27.95 7.04 -30.85
N LYS A 524 -28.95 6.50 -31.53
CA LYS A 524 -29.26 5.07 -31.47
C LYS A 524 -28.22 4.31 -32.28
N LEU A 525 -27.62 3.29 -31.68
CA LEU A 525 -26.67 2.41 -32.36
C LEU A 525 -27.44 1.33 -33.11
N GLU A 526 -27.03 1.05 -34.35
CA GLU A 526 -27.74 0.10 -35.22
C GLU A 526 -27.44 -1.35 -34.83
N THR A 527 -26.24 -1.61 -34.32
CA THR A 527 -25.80 -2.94 -33.88
C THR A 527 -25.94 -3.14 -32.37
N GLY A 528 -26.21 -4.38 -31.98
CA GLY A 528 -26.09 -4.79 -30.59
C GLY A 528 -24.62 -5.02 -30.23
N PHE A 529 -24.25 -4.85 -28.95
CA PHE A 529 -22.90 -5.13 -28.48
C PHE A 529 -22.41 -6.55 -28.89
N PRO A 530 -21.19 -6.71 -29.42
CA PRO A 530 -20.16 -5.68 -29.66
C PRO A 530 -20.51 -4.75 -30.82
N PHE A 531 -20.22 -3.45 -30.68
CA PHE A 531 -20.60 -2.44 -31.66
C PHE A 531 -19.69 -2.47 -32.90
N SER A 532 -20.27 -2.18 -34.06
CA SER A 532 -19.49 -1.94 -35.30
C SER A 532 -18.62 -0.68 -35.17
N ASP A 533 -17.58 -0.59 -35.99
CA ASP A 533 -16.77 0.63 -36.09
C ASP A 533 -17.63 1.83 -36.53
N ASP A 534 -18.56 1.63 -37.47
CA ASP A 534 -19.48 2.68 -37.94
C ASP A 534 -20.36 3.25 -36.80
N ASP A 535 -20.84 2.40 -35.89
CA ASP A 535 -21.64 2.82 -34.73
C ASP A 535 -20.79 3.67 -33.75
N LEU A 536 -19.55 3.24 -33.48
CA LEU A 536 -18.63 3.97 -32.61
C LEU A 536 -18.19 5.29 -33.23
N ASP A 537 -17.89 5.31 -34.53
CA ASP A 537 -17.52 6.51 -35.28
C ASP A 537 -18.69 7.51 -35.33
N ALA A 538 -19.92 7.03 -35.56
CA ALA A 538 -21.12 7.85 -35.52
C ALA A 538 -21.37 8.48 -34.13
N ALA A 539 -21.09 7.72 -33.06
CA ALA A 539 -21.20 8.16 -31.68
C ALA A 539 -20.09 9.16 -31.28
N LEU A 540 -18.87 8.96 -31.77
CA LEU A 540 -17.69 9.77 -31.47
C LEU A 540 -17.60 11.05 -32.32
N THR A 541 -18.40 11.15 -33.39
CA THR A 541 -18.43 12.35 -34.24
C THR A 541 -18.83 13.59 -33.41
N PRO A 542 -17.93 14.59 -33.27
CA PRO A 542 -18.17 15.74 -32.41
C PRO A 542 -19.33 16.60 -32.93
N PRO A 543 -20.18 17.16 -32.05
CA PRO A 543 -21.26 18.06 -32.44
C PRO A 543 -20.71 19.34 -33.06
N ARG A 544 -21.46 19.91 -34.02
CA ARG A 544 -21.06 21.13 -34.72
C ARG A 544 -21.02 22.32 -33.75
N ALA A 545 -20.02 23.18 -33.93
CA ALA A 545 -19.96 24.44 -33.21
C ALA A 545 -21.10 25.36 -33.69
N VAL A 546 -21.88 25.91 -32.76
CA VAL A 546 -22.94 26.87 -33.04
C VAL A 546 -22.52 28.22 -32.46
N PRO A 547 -22.36 29.27 -33.29
CA PRO A 547 -22.02 30.58 -32.77
C PRO A 547 -23.13 31.06 -31.83
N HIS A 548 -22.79 31.35 -30.57
CA HIS A 548 -23.74 32.00 -29.68
C HIS A 548 -23.97 33.43 -30.12
N ARG A 549 -25.21 33.74 -30.51
CA ARG A 549 -25.62 35.08 -30.90
C ARG A 549 -25.77 35.93 -29.64
N ALA A 550 -24.82 36.83 -29.38
CA ALA A 550 -24.90 37.75 -28.26
C ALA A 550 -26.17 38.63 -28.36
N PRO A 551 -26.96 38.77 -27.29
CA PRO A 551 -28.05 39.74 -27.27
C PRO A 551 -27.49 41.17 -27.31
N ALA A 552 -28.17 42.06 -28.03
CA ALA A 552 -27.73 43.42 -28.35
C ALA A 552 -27.94 44.46 -27.22
N HIS A 553 -28.00 44.04 -25.95
CA HIS A 553 -28.23 44.97 -24.84
C HIS A 553 -27.01 45.14 -23.93
N PRO A 554 -26.73 46.38 -23.47
CA PRO A 554 -25.57 46.67 -22.64
C PRO A 554 -25.70 45.97 -21.28
N ALA A 555 -24.60 45.33 -20.90
CA ALA A 555 -24.43 44.59 -19.67
C ALA A 555 -24.06 45.55 -18.53
N ASP A 556 -25.06 46.17 -17.89
CA ASP A 556 -24.83 46.88 -16.64
C ASP A 556 -24.82 45.92 -15.43
N GLU A 557 -24.12 46.37 -14.39
CA GLU A 557 -23.55 45.71 -13.20
C GLU A 557 -24.55 45.06 -12.23
N GLU A 558 -25.79 44.75 -12.64
CA GLU A 558 -26.72 44.06 -11.76
C GLU A 558 -26.42 42.55 -11.68
N PRO A 559 -26.39 41.97 -10.46
CA PRO A 559 -26.39 40.53 -10.29
C PRO A 559 -27.61 39.93 -10.97
N LEU A 560 -27.38 38.86 -11.70
CA LEU A 560 -28.40 38.17 -12.46
C LEU A 560 -29.41 37.54 -11.48
N LEU A 561 -30.54 38.22 -11.29
CA LEU A 561 -31.71 37.81 -10.49
C LEU A 561 -31.49 37.79 -8.97
N SER A 562 -31.79 38.92 -8.32
CA SER A 562 -32.05 38.98 -6.87
C SER A 562 -33.52 38.62 -6.60
N LEU A 563 -33.79 37.43 -6.04
CA LEU A 563 -35.11 37.05 -5.52
C LEU A 563 -35.07 36.60 -4.05
N ALA A 564 -33.99 36.88 -3.33
CA ALA A 564 -33.94 36.66 -1.89
C ALA A 564 -33.14 37.76 -1.18
N PRO A 565 -33.60 38.25 -0.01
CA PRO A 565 -32.84 39.19 0.81
C PRO A 565 -31.51 38.55 1.24
N SER A 566 -30.41 39.27 1.03
CA SER A 566 -29.08 38.85 1.49
C SER A 566 -29.08 38.65 3.00
N PRO A 567 -28.63 37.49 3.53
CA PRO A 567 -28.52 37.31 4.97
C PRO A 567 -27.39 38.18 5.55
N PRO A 568 -27.59 38.80 6.74
CA PRO A 568 -26.63 39.69 7.36
C PRO A 568 -25.54 38.88 8.08
N ALA A 569 -24.42 38.59 7.38
CA ALA A 569 -23.09 38.16 7.89
C ALA A 569 -22.39 37.26 6.86
N ALA A 570 -22.19 37.78 5.65
CA ALA A 570 -21.39 37.11 4.62
C ALA A 570 -19.96 37.67 4.64
N PRO A 571 -18.90 36.84 4.48
CA PRO A 571 -17.57 37.36 4.16
C PRO A 571 -17.66 38.23 2.90
N ALA A 572 -16.83 39.28 2.85
CA ALA A 572 -16.80 40.19 1.71
C ALA A 572 -16.55 39.40 0.42
N ARG A 573 -17.43 39.58 -0.58
CA ARG A 573 -17.25 39.00 -1.91
C ARG A 573 -15.92 39.49 -2.49
N PRO A 574 -15.20 38.68 -3.29
CA PRO A 574 -14.12 39.21 -4.11
C PRO A 574 -14.69 40.36 -4.98
N PRO A 575 -14.08 41.56 -4.97
CA PRO A 575 -14.54 42.66 -5.81
C PRO A 575 -14.50 42.24 -7.29
N GLY A 576 -15.60 42.43 -8.03
CA GLY A 576 -15.74 42.01 -9.43
C GLY A 576 -16.20 40.56 -9.66
N ALA A 577 -16.60 39.82 -8.61
CA ALA A 577 -17.04 38.43 -8.71
C ALA A 577 -18.29 38.23 -9.60
N ARG A 578 -18.14 37.45 -10.68
CA ARG A 578 -19.24 36.98 -11.54
C ARG A 578 -20.18 36.09 -10.74
N THR A 579 -21.33 36.61 -10.33
CA THR A 579 -22.21 35.91 -9.37
C THR A 579 -23.55 35.52 -9.98
N VAL A 580 -23.98 34.29 -9.73
CA VAL A 580 -25.30 33.73 -10.09
C VAL A 580 -26.04 33.36 -8.81
N VAL A 581 -27.24 33.89 -8.60
CA VAL A 581 -28.05 33.61 -7.41
C VAL A 581 -29.21 32.68 -7.79
N VAL A 582 -29.33 31.54 -7.11
CA VAL A 582 -30.40 30.55 -7.32
C VAL A 582 -30.85 29.97 -5.99
N GLN A 583 -32.02 29.33 -5.94
CA GLN A 583 -32.43 28.56 -4.76
C GLN A 583 -32.16 27.06 -4.97
N ARG A 584 -32.10 26.29 -3.88
CA ARG A 584 -32.00 24.82 -3.93
C ARG A 584 -33.29 24.24 -4.54
N GLY A 585 -33.12 23.37 -5.51
CA GLY A 585 -34.20 22.61 -6.14
C GLY A 585 -34.58 21.35 -5.35
N PRO A 586 -35.64 20.65 -5.78
CA PRO A 586 -36.19 19.50 -5.06
C PRO A 586 -35.30 18.24 -5.09
N ASP A 587 -34.53 18.02 -6.16
CA ASP A 587 -33.78 16.77 -6.39
C ASP A 587 -32.60 16.97 -7.35
N TRP A 588 -31.84 15.90 -7.63
CA TRP A 588 -30.67 15.94 -8.53
C TRP A 588 -31.03 16.23 -10.00
N ARG A 589 -32.26 15.94 -10.45
CA ARG A 589 -32.71 16.21 -11.83
C ARG A 589 -32.96 17.69 -12.02
N ARG A 590 -33.51 18.35 -11.00
CA ARG A 590 -33.78 19.79 -10.98
C ARG A 590 -33.16 20.41 -9.72
N PRO A 591 -31.83 20.53 -9.64
CA PRO A 591 -31.16 20.88 -8.41
C PRO A 591 -31.21 22.37 -8.08
N PHE A 592 -31.74 23.19 -8.98
CA PHE A 592 -31.87 24.63 -8.79
C PHE A 592 -33.31 25.10 -8.95
N ARG A 593 -33.64 26.27 -8.40
CA ARG A 593 -34.82 27.03 -8.79
C ARG A 593 -34.42 28.40 -9.32
N LEU A 594 -34.93 28.72 -10.50
CA LEU A 594 -34.79 30.02 -11.14
C LEU A 594 -36.17 30.69 -11.16
N GLY A 595 -36.33 31.84 -10.51
CA GLY A 595 -37.65 32.48 -10.40
C GLY A 595 -38.68 31.61 -9.66
N GLY A 596 -38.24 30.78 -8.71
CA GLY A 596 -39.09 29.83 -7.98
C GLY A 596 -39.42 28.53 -8.73
N GLN A 597 -39.15 28.46 -10.04
CA GLN A 597 -39.37 27.27 -10.87
C GLN A 597 -38.17 26.32 -10.79
N PRO A 598 -38.37 25.01 -10.52
CA PRO A 598 -37.29 24.02 -10.56
C PRO A 598 -36.71 23.90 -11.98
N VAL A 599 -35.39 24.02 -12.09
CA VAL A 599 -34.61 23.93 -13.34
C VAL A 599 -33.46 22.94 -13.20
N THR A 600 -33.09 22.34 -14.31
CA THR A 600 -31.90 21.48 -14.46
C THR A 600 -30.61 22.30 -14.41
N ALA A 601 -29.47 21.64 -14.18
CA ALA A 601 -28.16 22.30 -14.30
C ALA A 601 -27.88 22.83 -15.72
N TRP A 602 -28.38 22.13 -16.74
CA TRP A 602 -28.25 22.55 -18.15
C TRP A 602 -29.06 23.82 -18.44
N GLU A 603 -30.32 23.89 -18.00
CA GLU A 603 -31.17 25.08 -18.15
C GLU A 603 -30.59 26.29 -17.40
N LEU A 604 -29.98 26.07 -16.24
CA LEU A 604 -29.26 27.13 -15.53
C LEU A 604 -28.05 27.60 -16.34
N ALA A 605 -27.24 26.70 -16.89
CA ALA A 605 -26.09 27.04 -17.71
C ALA A 605 -26.51 27.81 -18.98
N LEU A 606 -27.59 27.39 -19.65
CA LEU A 606 -28.17 28.11 -20.80
C LEU A 606 -28.59 29.53 -20.40
N THR A 607 -29.28 29.68 -19.27
CA THR A 607 -29.70 31.00 -18.77
C THR A 607 -28.48 31.90 -18.52
N VAL A 608 -27.42 31.37 -17.90
CA VAL A 608 -26.17 32.12 -17.67
C VAL A 608 -25.54 32.53 -19.00
N ALA A 609 -25.44 31.60 -19.95
CA ALA A 609 -24.87 31.85 -21.27
C ALA A 609 -25.67 32.88 -22.08
N GLU A 610 -27.00 32.84 -22.03
CA GLU A 610 -27.88 33.78 -22.72
C GLU A 610 -27.75 35.20 -22.15
N ARG A 611 -27.73 35.33 -20.82
CA ARG A 611 -27.71 36.65 -20.20
C ARG A 611 -26.30 37.24 -20.06
N ARG A 612 -25.26 36.40 -19.98
CA ARG A 612 -23.85 36.79 -19.86
C ARG A 612 -23.00 35.90 -20.78
N PRO A 613 -23.10 36.05 -22.11
CA PRO A 613 -22.35 35.21 -23.05
C PRO A 613 -20.83 35.29 -22.84
N GLY A 614 -20.32 36.45 -22.43
CA GLY A 614 -18.90 36.65 -22.10
C GLY A 614 -18.45 36.01 -20.78
N TRP A 615 -19.26 35.16 -20.13
CA TRP A 615 -18.82 34.35 -18.99
C TRP A 615 -18.47 32.91 -19.41
N VAL A 616 -18.93 32.47 -20.57
CA VAL A 616 -18.74 31.11 -21.08
C VAL A 616 -17.32 30.97 -21.62
N GLY A 617 -16.62 29.91 -21.23
CA GLY A 617 -15.25 29.63 -21.69
C GLY A 617 -14.16 30.50 -21.05
N GLU A 618 -14.51 31.38 -20.12
CA GLU A 618 -13.59 32.30 -19.48
C GLU A 618 -12.82 31.68 -18.31
N ARG A 619 -11.67 32.25 -17.97
CA ARG A 619 -10.81 31.74 -16.88
C ARG A 619 -11.26 32.17 -15.48
N ASP A 620 -12.07 33.22 -15.38
CA ASP A 620 -12.55 33.74 -14.10
C ASP A 620 -13.64 32.84 -13.50
N VAL A 621 -13.65 32.74 -12.17
CA VAL A 621 -14.62 31.91 -11.45
C VAL A 621 -16.01 32.55 -11.46
N ILE A 622 -17.00 31.76 -11.84
CA ILE A 622 -18.43 32.07 -11.69
C ILE A 622 -18.89 31.55 -10.33
N TRP A 623 -19.25 32.46 -9.44
CA TRP A 623 -19.69 32.16 -8.08
C TRP A 623 -21.20 31.92 -8.03
N LEU A 624 -21.59 30.76 -7.55
CA LEU A 624 -22.96 30.35 -7.32
C LEU A 624 -23.36 30.64 -5.86
N GLU A 625 -24.31 31.54 -5.67
CA GLU A 625 -25.00 31.72 -4.40
C GLU A 625 -26.31 30.92 -4.43
N ALA A 626 -26.20 29.66 -4.02
CA ALA A 626 -27.32 28.74 -3.81
C ALA A 626 -27.51 28.43 -2.32
N GLY A 627 -28.47 27.57 -1.99
CA GLY A 627 -28.44 26.84 -0.73
C GLY A 627 -27.25 25.85 -0.69
N GLU A 628 -27.37 24.81 0.12
CA GLU A 628 -26.44 23.68 0.08
C GLU A 628 -26.33 23.10 -1.34
N VAL A 629 -25.11 22.91 -1.84
CA VAL A 629 -24.79 22.47 -3.20
C VAL A 629 -23.62 21.48 -3.18
N ALA A 630 -23.80 20.33 -3.82
CA ALA A 630 -22.77 19.29 -3.90
C ALA A 630 -21.65 19.69 -4.86
N GLU A 631 -20.40 19.32 -4.56
CA GLU A 631 -19.25 19.58 -5.46
C GLU A 631 -19.42 18.99 -6.88
N PRO A 632 -19.93 17.74 -7.07
CA PRO A 632 -20.17 17.18 -8.40
C PRO A 632 -21.08 18.06 -9.26
N LEU A 633 -22.04 18.74 -8.65
CA LEU A 633 -22.96 19.64 -9.35
C LEU A 633 -22.29 20.95 -9.78
N LEU A 634 -21.39 21.50 -8.96
CA LEU A 634 -20.54 22.62 -9.37
C LEU A 634 -19.66 22.23 -10.55
N ARG A 635 -19.13 21.00 -10.53
CA ARG A 635 -18.28 20.46 -11.62
C ARG A 635 -19.07 20.34 -12.91
N LEU A 636 -20.31 19.86 -12.82
CA LEU A 636 -21.23 19.75 -13.96
C LEU A 636 -21.52 21.12 -14.59
N LEU A 637 -21.80 22.15 -13.78
CA LEU A 637 -21.96 23.51 -14.28
C LEU A 637 -20.68 24.05 -14.93
N ALA A 638 -19.53 23.80 -14.32
CA ALA A 638 -18.23 24.19 -14.88
C ALA A 638 -17.99 23.54 -16.24
N ASN A 639 -18.37 22.27 -16.40
CA ASN A 639 -18.29 21.54 -17.66
C ASN A 639 -19.20 22.16 -18.75
N TYR A 640 -20.46 22.49 -18.42
CA TYR A 640 -21.37 23.12 -19.38
C TYR A 640 -20.91 24.49 -19.85
N LEU A 641 -20.46 25.32 -18.90
CA LEU A 641 -20.03 26.70 -19.15
C LEU A 641 -18.61 26.77 -19.72
N GLY A 642 -17.82 25.70 -19.60
CA GLY A 642 -16.40 25.70 -19.95
C GLY A 642 -15.58 26.69 -19.12
N ALA A 643 -16.05 27.06 -17.93
CA ALA A 643 -15.44 28.07 -17.06
C ALA A 643 -15.43 27.54 -15.61
N PRO A 644 -14.48 27.97 -14.75
CA PRO A 644 -14.49 27.57 -13.34
C PRO A 644 -15.76 28.05 -12.63
N VAL A 645 -16.35 27.20 -11.80
CA VAL A 645 -17.54 27.51 -10.99
C VAL A 645 -17.22 27.28 -9.53
N GLY A 646 -17.70 28.15 -8.64
CA GLY A 646 -17.47 27.99 -7.21
C GLY A 646 -18.67 28.36 -6.36
N ALA A 647 -18.65 27.96 -5.10
CA ALA A 647 -19.63 28.32 -4.09
C ALA A 647 -18.93 28.57 -2.74
N ARG A 648 -19.67 29.09 -1.76
CA ARG A 648 -19.12 29.24 -0.39
C ARG A 648 -18.85 27.86 0.19
N ALA A 649 -17.67 27.63 0.76
CA ALA A 649 -17.26 26.32 1.25
C ALA A 649 -18.21 25.75 2.31
N ARG A 650 -18.82 26.61 3.14
CA ARG A 650 -19.83 26.20 4.15
C ARG A 650 -21.13 25.66 3.56
N LEU A 651 -21.39 25.91 2.28
CA LEU A 651 -22.57 25.43 1.56
C LEU A 651 -22.26 24.20 0.71
N VAL A 652 -21.01 23.73 0.72
CA VAL A 652 -20.56 22.52 0.04
C VAL A 652 -20.21 21.50 1.12
N PRO A 653 -21.08 20.50 1.39
CA PRO A 653 -20.89 19.56 2.51
C PRO A 653 -19.51 18.93 2.54
N ASP A 654 -19.03 18.53 1.37
CA ASP A 654 -17.78 17.78 1.18
C ASP A 654 -16.58 18.67 0.82
N ALA A 655 -16.65 19.99 1.10
CA ALA A 655 -15.54 20.90 0.80
C ALA A 655 -14.23 20.44 1.47
N SER A 656 -13.14 20.45 0.70
CA SER A 656 -11.81 20.12 1.21
C SER A 656 -11.38 21.03 2.37
N PRO A 657 -10.49 20.59 3.27
CA PRO A 657 -9.98 21.42 4.36
C PRO A 657 -9.40 22.76 3.87
N ALA A 658 -8.72 22.75 2.72
CA ALA A 658 -8.19 23.96 2.09
C ALA A 658 -9.30 24.93 1.63
N ALA A 659 -10.38 24.40 1.03
CA ALA A 659 -11.55 25.20 0.65
C ALA A 659 -12.29 25.77 1.87
N ARG A 660 -12.39 24.99 2.96
CA ARG A 660 -12.98 25.48 4.23
C ARG A 660 -12.15 26.61 4.83
N ALA A 661 -10.82 26.51 4.79
CA ALA A 661 -9.92 27.54 5.27
C ALA A 661 -10.01 28.85 4.45
N SER A 662 -10.17 28.75 3.12
CA SER A 662 -10.36 29.92 2.25
C SER A 662 -11.77 30.52 2.29
N GLY A 663 -12.74 29.78 2.84
CA GLY A 663 -14.17 30.12 2.84
C GLY A 663 -14.89 29.86 1.52
N TRP A 664 -14.17 29.41 0.48
CA TRP A 664 -14.68 29.22 -0.88
C TRP A 664 -14.21 27.91 -1.50
N CYS A 665 -15.12 27.20 -2.16
CA CYS A 665 -14.84 26.02 -2.95
C CYS A 665 -15.03 26.37 -4.43
N ALA A 666 -14.03 26.10 -5.26
CA ALA A 666 -14.11 26.31 -6.71
C ALA A 666 -13.60 25.09 -7.45
N VAL A 667 -14.29 24.75 -8.53
CA VAL A 667 -14.01 23.60 -9.38
C VAL A 667 -13.81 24.06 -10.82
N ARG A 668 -12.90 23.38 -11.52
CA ARG A 668 -12.59 23.64 -12.93
C ARG A 668 -13.32 22.65 -13.84
N PRO A 669 -13.63 22.98 -15.11
CA PRO A 669 -14.10 21.99 -16.07
C PRO A 669 -13.09 20.82 -16.17
N ARG A 670 -13.59 19.59 -16.38
CA ARG A 670 -12.74 18.38 -16.49
C ARG A 670 -11.91 18.35 -17.78
N THR A 671 -12.31 19.09 -18.80
CA THR A 671 -11.53 19.20 -20.04
C THR A 671 -10.78 20.53 -20.05
N PRO A 672 -9.45 20.57 -20.24
CA PRO A 672 -8.80 21.79 -20.68
C PRO A 672 -9.33 22.13 -22.07
N GLN A 673 -9.74 23.39 -22.27
CA GLN A 673 -9.90 23.91 -23.63
C GLN A 673 -8.56 23.71 -24.37
N PRO A 674 -8.56 23.23 -25.62
CA PRO A 674 -7.39 23.36 -26.47
C PRO A 674 -7.02 24.84 -26.68
#